data_AF-A0A8T5J982-F1
#
_entry.id   AF-A0A8T5J982-F1
#
_cell.length_a   1.000
_cell.length_b   1.000
_cell.length_c   1.000
_cell.angle_alpha   90.00
_cell.angle_beta   90.00
_cell.angle_gamma   90.00
#
_symmetry.space_group_name_H-M   'P 1'
#
loop_
_entity.id
_entity.type
_entity.pdbx_description
1 polymer ?
#
loop_
_entity_poly.entity_id
_entity_poly.type
_entity_poly.pdbx_seq_one_letter_code
_entity_poly.pdbx_strand_id
1 'polypeptide(L)'
;MRNSFSRMNAVLLTVLLCASVLPQGVAAEDATTEHFAFGMEYDWTNMDTDFESMTGLPLDEILADVMQSADDAGIELLILEEITGTSSMVVDQYEDGTMMFDATDGSSVEVTKHVTELTVRHGSLTDMAIITEWSDARAGWDLTISAGSEGVFNVDAYYVEYRDVAGLIYGHDIDMSLNSDTTVTFDLEGHFEAEDGDKVMPLDIHMEMGVAYGVTEAESSVIYSEPSTIYQELSNLEGGEELWWSIGDLDDDDYVWWSDYDASEWTCEWMEGSRYMCDNGDWGEWYDYCEYYSQFETYYCTDDFGHDSDYENSLGWTHYYDGTSPEDGSSDEVESHTGSFSTTTGFNFELTGLPAEEMGFPEGKWDVSASDSTTDTGGFNEDYDCEMGIELFEGTQMITTDGDQIEVMQAYTSPLPWGMTCHVANLFYYAFMGTEDAATLEDMIVDSTEEIVESMDGSGDDYESSDMMSMEMNVGSQEEIQLELQAWDLDYNNNYEVNMVLVDSDGITQDTGSYVISNTDYDDEWTEMSTSSWGEHCVTAQLKDITNNQIVDTVETCTEVAQDPEPSDLVIDIIEGFTDSTLENVLENFGENLEYRLEDYEADFPYDDGEMYILWDSTNNMVVGFQMVVTSDDSNLWYTLVGPESDSYGDAPSPVSITYFSGQQAIAQEADIADDSTLEDLVDLSQHNNEIIEEAIEESLQDNSPEAGGPADGSGDETAADDGSGLLPFVSPVLTMTMIAVAGIVASLRSRKE
;
A
#
# COMPACT_ATOMS: atom_id res chain seq x y z
N MET A 1 -49.82 -27.76 55.22
CA MET A 1 -48.82 -26.67 55.18
C MET A 1 -48.46 -26.47 53.74
N ARG A 2 -48.99 -25.42 53.14
CA ARG A 2 -48.85 -25.10 51.71
C ARG A 2 -48.63 -23.59 51.72
N ASN A 3 -47.40 -23.17 51.99
CA ASN A 3 -47.04 -21.77 51.99
C ASN A 3 -46.82 -21.35 50.54
N SER A 4 -47.73 -20.49 50.10
CA SER A 4 -47.64 -19.68 48.90
C SER A 4 -46.37 -18.84 48.95
N PHE A 5 -45.31 -19.34 48.32
CA PHE A 5 -44.23 -18.47 47.86
C PHE A 5 -44.79 -17.62 46.70
N SER A 6 -44.64 -16.33 46.90
CA SER A 6 -45.42 -15.26 46.30
C SER A 6 -45.07 -15.06 44.82
N ARG A 7 -46.09 -15.05 43.96
CA ARG A 7 -46.00 -14.55 42.57
C ARG A 7 -45.48 -13.11 42.48
N MET A 8 -45.47 -12.38 43.60
CA MET A 8 -44.93 -11.02 43.68
C MET A 8 -43.40 -10.98 43.67
N ASN A 9 -42.70 -12.07 44.05
CA ASN A 9 -41.22 -12.11 44.00
C ASN A 9 -40.68 -12.45 42.61
N ALA A 10 -41.40 -13.24 41.81
CA ALA A 10 -40.99 -13.56 40.44
C ALA A 10 -41.12 -12.33 39.52
N VAL A 11 -42.22 -11.57 39.65
CA VAL A 11 -42.41 -10.33 38.88
C VAL A 11 -41.43 -9.24 39.32
N LEU A 12 -41.10 -9.15 40.62
CA LEU A 12 -40.08 -8.20 41.09
C LEU A 12 -38.69 -8.55 40.56
N LEU A 13 -38.34 -9.83 40.44
CA LEU A 13 -37.05 -10.28 39.89
C LEU A 13 -36.96 -10.02 38.38
N THR A 14 -38.05 -10.21 37.62
CA THR A 14 -38.09 -9.91 36.19
C THR A 14 -38.05 -8.40 35.91
N VAL A 15 -38.69 -7.57 36.74
CA VAL A 15 -38.59 -6.10 36.62
C VAL A 15 -37.22 -5.58 37.06
N LEU A 16 -36.57 -6.22 38.04
CA LEU A 16 -35.18 -5.91 38.44
C LEU A 16 -34.15 -6.36 37.40
N LEU A 17 -34.39 -7.46 36.67
CA LEU A 17 -33.54 -7.92 35.57
C LEU A 17 -33.75 -7.12 34.28
N CYS A 18 -34.96 -6.60 34.02
CA CYS A 18 -35.18 -5.66 32.91
C CYS A 18 -34.73 -4.23 33.23
N ALA A 19 -34.52 -3.88 34.50
CA ALA A 19 -33.95 -2.59 34.91
C ALA A 19 -32.42 -2.62 35.06
N SER A 20 -31.78 -3.80 35.00
CA SER A 20 -30.32 -3.96 35.02
C SER A 20 -29.67 -4.05 33.64
N VAL A 21 -30.46 -3.90 32.57
CA VAL A 21 -30.00 -3.79 31.16
C VAL A 21 -30.31 -2.39 30.61
N LEU A 22 -30.38 -1.39 31.50
CA LEU A 22 -30.28 0.00 31.09
C LEU A 22 -28.87 0.45 31.49
N PRO A 23 -28.06 1.01 30.58
CA PRO A 23 -26.80 1.63 30.97
C PRO A 23 -27.11 2.71 32.02
N GLN A 24 -26.70 2.45 33.27
CA GLN A 24 -26.81 3.41 34.37
C GLN A 24 -25.45 4.06 34.58
N GLY A 25 -25.10 4.95 33.65
CA GLY A 25 -24.28 6.12 33.91
C GLY A 25 -25.14 7.35 33.66
N VAL A 26 -25.77 7.91 34.69
CA VAL A 26 -26.37 9.26 34.61
C VAL A 26 -25.78 10.09 35.73
N ALA A 27 -24.93 11.05 35.36
CA ALA A 27 -24.51 12.13 36.23
C ALA A 27 -24.26 13.46 35.48
N ALA A 28 -25.11 13.81 34.52
CA ALA A 28 -25.67 15.15 34.31
C ALA A 28 -26.64 15.05 33.13
N GLU A 29 -27.85 15.56 33.31
CA GLU A 29 -28.80 15.78 32.22
C GLU A 29 -28.35 17.10 31.56
N ASP A 30 -27.26 17.04 30.80
CA ASP A 30 -26.99 17.99 29.74
C ASP A 30 -27.85 17.59 28.54
N ALA A 31 -28.20 18.53 27.67
CA ALA A 31 -29.04 18.25 26.50
C ALA A 31 -28.53 16.99 25.79
N THR A 32 -29.43 16.08 25.36
CA THR A 32 -29.03 14.96 24.49
C THR A 32 -28.30 15.58 23.31
N THR A 33 -26.97 15.44 23.27
CA THR A 33 -26.16 15.88 22.14
C THR A 33 -26.78 15.26 20.89
N GLU A 34 -27.03 16.09 19.89
CA GLU A 34 -27.59 15.64 18.62
C GLU A 34 -26.41 15.21 17.74
N HIS A 35 -26.47 13.97 17.27
CA HIS A 35 -25.42 13.34 16.46
C HIS A 35 -25.93 13.14 15.03
N PHE A 36 -25.06 13.37 14.07
CA PHE A 36 -25.27 13.09 12.65
C PHE A 36 -24.21 12.09 12.18
N ALA A 37 -24.55 10.81 12.29
CA ALA A 37 -23.65 9.73 11.94
C ALA A 37 -24.09 8.99 10.67
N PHE A 38 -23.12 8.58 9.87
CA PHE A 38 -23.32 7.72 8.70
C PHE A 38 -22.10 6.84 8.48
N GLY A 39 -22.27 5.70 7.80
CA GLY A 39 -21.18 4.79 7.56
C GLY A 39 -21.55 3.64 6.65
N MET A 40 -20.58 2.77 6.39
CA MET A 40 -20.80 1.52 5.65
C MET A 40 -19.94 0.40 6.21
N GLU A 41 -20.38 -0.83 6.01
CA GLU A 41 -19.62 -2.04 6.26
C GLU A 41 -19.75 -3.02 5.10
N TYR A 42 -18.65 -3.67 4.78
CA TYR A 42 -18.56 -4.77 3.83
C TYR A 42 -18.01 -6.02 4.52
N ASP A 43 -18.64 -7.16 4.26
CA ASP A 43 -18.23 -8.48 4.75
C ASP A 43 -17.62 -9.25 3.57
N TRP A 44 -16.32 -9.53 3.66
CA TRP A 44 -15.52 -10.13 2.59
C TRP A 44 -15.96 -11.54 2.23
N THR A 45 -16.74 -12.23 3.08
CA THR A 45 -17.34 -13.54 2.74
C THR A 45 -18.35 -13.46 1.59
N ASN A 46 -18.86 -12.26 1.26
CA ASN A 46 -19.80 -12.06 0.16
C ASN A 46 -19.13 -11.75 -1.18
N MET A 47 -17.80 -11.68 -1.23
CA MET A 47 -17.05 -11.22 -2.40
C MET A 47 -17.33 -12.04 -3.67
N ASP A 48 -17.34 -13.37 -3.58
CA ASP A 48 -17.61 -14.23 -4.74
C ASP A 48 -19.02 -14.01 -5.28
N THR A 49 -20.00 -13.88 -4.37
CA THR A 49 -21.40 -13.62 -4.74
C THR A 49 -21.56 -12.26 -5.40
N ASP A 50 -20.90 -11.24 -4.86
CA ASP A 50 -20.94 -9.89 -5.41
C ASP A 50 -20.24 -9.84 -6.78
N PHE A 51 -19.10 -10.50 -6.96
CA PHE A 51 -18.42 -10.58 -8.25
C PHE A 51 -19.24 -11.29 -9.31
N GLU A 52 -19.86 -12.42 -9.00
CA GLU A 52 -20.78 -13.08 -9.94
C GLU A 52 -21.96 -12.14 -10.28
N SER A 53 -22.53 -11.46 -9.29
CA SER A 53 -23.65 -10.55 -9.51
C SER A 53 -23.28 -9.31 -10.35
N MET A 54 -22.04 -8.82 -10.23
CA MET A 54 -21.54 -7.60 -10.89
C MET A 54 -20.90 -7.87 -12.24
N THR A 55 -20.35 -9.06 -12.46
CA THR A 55 -19.65 -9.41 -13.71
C THR A 55 -20.42 -10.43 -14.54
N GLY A 56 -21.42 -11.12 -13.96
CA GLY A 56 -22.07 -12.27 -14.58
C GLY A 56 -21.16 -13.50 -14.69
N LEU A 57 -19.94 -13.45 -14.14
CA LEU A 57 -18.96 -14.52 -14.22
C LEU A 57 -19.01 -15.37 -12.95
N PRO A 58 -19.46 -16.64 -13.03
CA PRO A 58 -19.42 -17.57 -11.91
C PRO A 58 -17.97 -18.05 -11.70
N LEU A 59 -17.26 -17.43 -10.76
CA LEU A 59 -15.85 -17.74 -10.49
C LEU A 59 -15.63 -19.23 -10.17
N ASP A 60 -16.53 -19.83 -9.38
CA ASP A 60 -16.53 -21.26 -9.06
C ASP A 60 -16.58 -22.15 -10.32
N GLU A 61 -17.43 -21.81 -11.29
CA GLU A 61 -17.54 -22.59 -12.54
C GLU A 61 -16.31 -22.39 -13.42
N ILE A 62 -15.74 -21.18 -13.45
CA ILE A 62 -14.51 -20.87 -14.19
C ILE A 62 -13.34 -21.70 -13.64
N LEU A 63 -13.15 -21.70 -12.32
CA LEU A 63 -12.09 -22.48 -11.66
C LEU A 63 -12.30 -23.98 -11.84
N ALA A 64 -13.55 -24.46 -11.75
CA ALA A 64 -13.88 -25.85 -12.06
C ALA A 64 -13.55 -26.23 -13.52
N ASP A 65 -13.80 -25.33 -14.48
CA ASP A 65 -13.43 -25.54 -15.89
C ASP A 65 -11.92 -25.49 -16.12
N VAL A 66 -11.16 -24.69 -15.38
CA VAL A 66 -9.70 -24.71 -15.37
C VAL A 66 -9.19 -26.07 -14.88
N MET A 67 -9.67 -26.55 -13.73
CA MET A 67 -9.32 -27.86 -13.18
C MET A 67 -9.72 -28.99 -14.13
N GLN A 68 -10.89 -28.91 -14.75
CA GLN A 68 -11.33 -29.91 -15.72
C GLN A 68 -10.51 -29.87 -17.03
N SER A 69 -10.04 -28.69 -17.45
CA SER A 69 -9.11 -28.56 -18.58
C SER A 69 -7.78 -29.25 -18.31
N ALA A 70 -7.29 -29.14 -17.07
CA ALA A 70 -6.10 -29.81 -16.59
C ALA A 70 -6.31 -31.34 -16.59
N ASP A 71 -7.41 -31.84 -16.02
CA ASP A 71 -7.76 -33.26 -16.01
C ASP A 71 -7.85 -33.84 -17.44
N ASP A 72 -8.50 -33.12 -18.36
CA ASP A 72 -8.59 -33.52 -19.77
C ASP A 72 -7.21 -33.57 -20.47
N ALA A 73 -6.24 -32.78 -20.00
CA ALA A 73 -4.86 -32.79 -20.46
C ALA A 73 -3.99 -33.83 -19.74
N GLY A 74 -4.49 -34.44 -18.66
CA GLY A 74 -3.78 -35.39 -17.81
C GLY A 74 -2.95 -34.76 -16.70
N ILE A 75 -3.23 -33.51 -16.34
CA ILE A 75 -2.68 -32.81 -15.16
C ILE A 75 -3.74 -32.87 -14.06
N GLU A 76 -3.39 -33.42 -12.91
CA GLU A 76 -4.20 -33.26 -11.70
C GLU A 76 -4.00 -31.83 -11.19
N LEU A 77 -5.11 -31.12 -10.97
CA LEU A 77 -5.10 -29.74 -10.50
C LEU A 77 -6.29 -29.54 -9.57
N LEU A 78 -5.99 -29.13 -8.35
CA LEU A 78 -6.96 -28.70 -7.34
C LEU A 78 -6.58 -27.29 -6.91
N ILE A 79 -7.54 -26.37 -7.00
CA ILE A 79 -7.41 -24.99 -6.54
C ILE A 79 -8.43 -24.82 -5.42
N LEU A 80 -7.97 -24.33 -4.28
CA LEU A 80 -8.79 -24.02 -3.11
C LEU A 80 -8.41 -22.63 -2.60
N GLU A 81 -9.40 -21.87 -2.15
CA GLU A 81 -9.15 -20.58 -1.52
C GLU A 81 -10.30 -20.26 -0.55
N GLU A 82 -10.02 -19.48 0.49
CA GLU A 82 -10.97 -18.96 1.48
C GLU A 82 -10.63 -17.51 1.81
N ILE A 83 -11.63 -16.64 1.87
CA ILE A 83 -11.48 -15.26 2.34
C ILE A 83 -12.56 -14.90 3.36
N THR A 84 -12.13 -14.31 4.48
CA THR A 84 -13.02 -13.75 5.48
C THR A 84 -12.51 -12.42 5.99
N GLY A 85 -13.42 -11.62 6.53
CA GLY A 85 -13.06 -10.34 7.13
C GLY A 85 -14.13 -9.28 6.96
N THR A 86 -13.87 -8.11 7.51
CA THR A 86 -14.78 -6.97 7.46
C THR A 86 -14.05 -5.68 7.11
N SER A 87 -14.76 -4.74 6.52
CA SER A 87 -14.28 -3.38 6.27
C SER A 87 -15.39 -2.40 6.57
N SER A 88 -15.16 -1.56 7.58
CA SER A 88 -16.15 -0.66 8.16
C SER A 88 -15.60 0.76 8.22
N MET A 89 -16.44 1.73 7.89
CA MET A 89 -16.14 3.16 8.02
C MET A 89 -17.36 3.85 8.61
N VAL A 90 -17.17 4.59 9.70
CA VAL A 90 -18.21 5.42 10.31
C VAL A 90 -17.69 6.84 10.51
N VAL A 91 -18.53 7.82 10.19
CA VAL A 91 -18.33 9.23 10.49
C VAL A 91 -19.44 9.66 11.44
N ASP A 92 -19.09 10.20 12.61
CA ASP A 92 -20.03 10.79 13.56
C ASP A 92 -19.73 12.28 13.78
N GLN A 93 -20.76 13.11 13.69
CA GLN A 93 -20.66 14.56 13.82
C GLN A 93 -21.60 15.08 14.91
N TYR A 94 -21.08 15.87 15.84
CA TYR A 94 -21.87 16.41 16.95
C TYR A 94 -21.28 17.67 17.58
N GLU A 95 -22.06 18.37 18.41
CA GLU A 95 -21.58 19.53 19.18
C GLU A 95 -21.16 19.13 20.61
N ASP A 96 -19.94 19.48 21.04
CA ASP A 96 -19.43 19.19 22.40
C ASP A 96 -19.36 20.45 23.29
N GLY A 97 -20.50 21.13 23.42
CA GLY A 97 -20.63 22.30 24.28
C GLY A 97 -19.79 23.51 23.83
N THR A 98 -19.60 24.47 24.74
CA THR A 98 -18.93 25.74 24.45
C THR A 98 -17.68 25.97 25.30
N MET A 99 -16.75 26.76 24.76
CA MET A 99 -15.55 27.21 25.45
C MET A 99 -15.21 28.67 25.13
N MET A 100 -14.33 29.27 25.93
CA MET A 100 -13.73 30.56 25.60
C MET A 100 -12.47 30.30 24.77
N PHE A 101 -12.47 30.73 23.52
CA PHE A 101 -11.33 30.70 22.62
C PHE A 101 -10.58 32.03 22.67
N ASP A 102 -9.25 31.97 22.79
CA ASP A 102 -8.41 33.16 22.80
C ASP A 102 -8.01 33.48 21.35
N ALA A 103 -8.68 34.47 20.75
CA ALA A 103 -8.43 34.90 19.38
C ALA A 103 -7.08 35.62 19.24
N THR A 104 -6.56 35.63 18.02
CA THR A 104 -5.27 36.24 17.64
C THR A 104 -5.20 37.74 17.96
N ASP A 105 -6.32 38.45 17.89
CA ASP A 105 -6.45 39.87 18.24
C ASP A 105 -6.36 40.15 19.77
N GLY A 106 -6.20 39.10 20.59
CA GLY A 106 -6.13 39.14 22.04
C GLY A 106 -7.49 39.27 22.73
N SER A 107 -8.59 39.13 21.99
CA SER A 107 -9.93 38.98 22.54
C SER A 107 -10.22 37.52 22.91
N SER A 108 -11.23 37.32 23.74
CA SER A 108 -11.68 35.98 24.14
C SER A 108 -13.14 35.85 23.73
N VAL A 109 -13.41 34.92 22.83
CA VAL A 109 -14.71 34.71 22.17
C VAL A 109 -15.30 33.39 22.66
N GLU A 110 -16.62 33.35 22.88
CA GLU A 110 -17.30 32.09 23.20
C GLU A 110 -17.58 31.33 21.90
N VAL A 111 -17.03 30.12 21.79
CA VAL A 111 -17.17 29.23 20.63
C VAL A 111 -17.84 27.92 21.03
N THR A 112 -18.58 27.32 20.12
CA THR A 112 -19.06 25.94 20.16
C THR A 112 -18.02 25.03 19.51
N LYS A 113 -17.82 23.85 20.07
CA LYS A 113 -16.97 22.81 19.50
C LYS A 113 -17.81 21.91 18.59
N HIS A 114 -17.54 21.94 17.29
CA HIS A 114 -18.12 20.99 16.33
C HIS A 114 -17.14 19.85 16.14
N VAL A 115 -17.53 18.66 16.57
CA VAL A 115 -16.70 17.46 16.57
C VAL A 115 -17.03 16.60 15.34
N THR A 116 -16.02 15.99 14.74
CA THR A 116 -16.17 14.92 13.76
C THR A 116 -15.24 13.77 14.12
N GLU A 117 -15.79 12.60 14.36
CA GLU A 117 -15.07 11.36 14.60
C GLU A 117 -15.11 10.51 13.33
N LEU A 118 -13.95 10.00 12.90
CA LEU A 118 -13.82 9.03 11.82
C LEU A 118 -13.24 7.74 12.40
N THR A 119 -14.00 6.67 12.28
CA THR A 119 -13.63 5.33 12.72
C THR A 119 -13.57 4.42 11.49
N VAL A 120 -12.37 3.95 11.14
CA VAL A 120 -12.16 2.97 10.05
C VAL A 120 -11.59 1.70 10.66
N ARG A 121 -12.17 0.57 10.26
CA ARG A 121 -11.74 -0.77 10.66
C ARG A 121 -11.68 -1.67 9.45
N HIS A 122 -10.57 -2.36 9.27
CA HIS A 122 -10.40 -3.34 8.21
C HIS A 122 -9.61 -4.52 8.77
N GLY A 123 -10.17 -5.71 8.63
CA GLY A 123 -9.49 -6.96 8.91
C GLY A 123 -9.81 -7.95 7.80
N SER A 124 -8.79 -8.62 7.25
CA SER A 124 -8.97 -9.66 6.26
C SER A 124 -8.01 -10.82 6.49
N LEU A 125 -8.51 -12.02 6.30
CA LEU A 125 -7.75 -13.26 6.30
C LEU A 125 -8.05 -13.98 4.98
N THR A 126 -6.99 -14.38 4.26
CA THR A 126 -7.11 -15.14 3.01
C THR A 126 -6.16 -16.33 3.07
N ASP A 127 -6.65 -17.51 2.70
CA ASP A 127 -5.84 -18.72 2.52
C ASP A 127 -6.09 -19.28 1.12
N MET A 128 -5.04 -19.74 0.44
CA MET A 128 -5.13 -20.42 -0.84
C MET A 128 -4.22 -21.65 -0.89
N ALA A 129 -4.64 -22.65 -1.65
CA ALA A 129 -3.84 -23.82 -1.99
C ALA A 129 -4.04 -24.22 -3.45
N ILE A 130 -2.95 -24.52 -4.14
CA ILE A 130 -2.93 -25.14 -5.47
C ILE A 130 -2.15 -26.44 -5.35
N ILE A 131 -2.83 -27.55 -5.55
CA ILE A 131 -2.21 -28.88 -5.58
C ILE A 131 -2.22 -29.34 -7.03
N THR A 132 -1.05 -29.71 -7.55
CA THR A 132 -0.92 -30.15 -8.92
C THR A 132 0.05 -31.31 -9.08
N GLU A 133 -0.39 -32.32 -9.84
CA GLU A 133 0.42 -33.47 -10.20
C GLU A 133 0.39 -33.69 -11.71
N TRP A 134 1.55 -34.00 -12.28
CA TRP A 134 1.64 -34.55 -13.62
C TRP A 134 2.90 -35.38 -13.75
N SER A 135 2.82 -36.51 -14.45
CA SER A 135 4.00 -37.30 -14.76
C SER A 135 3.89 -38.03 -16.10
N ASP A 136 5.06 -38.30 -16.69
CA ASP A 136 5.21 -39.28 -17.74
C ASP A 136 6.47 -40.14 -17.54
N ALA A 137 6.80 -40.99 -18.51
CA ALA A 137 7.95 -41.89 -18.41
C ALA A 137 9.33 -41.20 -18.42
N ARG A 138 9.39 -39.87 -18.43
CA ARG A 138 10.61 -39.05 -18.48
C ARG A 138 10.72 -38.09 -17.32
N ALA A 139 9.63 -37.42 -16.96
CA ALA A 139 9.59 -36.43 -15.90
C ALA A 139 8.20 -36.25 -15.32
N GLY A 140 8.14 -35.64 -14.14
CA GLY A 140 6.91 -35.30 -13.45
C GLY A 140 7.13 -34.25 -12.36
N TRP A 141 6.02 -33.74 -11.84
CA TRP A 141 5.96 -32.93 -10.64
C TRP A 141 4.77 -33.37 -9.79
N ASP A 142 4.92 -33.18 -8.50
CA ASP A 142 3.87 -33.23 -7.48
C ASP A 142 4.16 -32.01 -6.59
N LEU A 143 3.31 -31.00 -6.67
CA LEU A 143 3.53 -29.71 -6.03
C LEU A 143 2.27 -29.28 -5.28
N THR A 144 2.50 -28.81 -4.06
CA THR A 144 1.53 -28.10 -3.23
C THR A 144 2.03 -26.68 -3.06
N ILE A 145 1.26 -25.73 -3.53
CA ILE A 145 1.52 -24.30 -3.42
C ILE A 145 0.48 -23.74 -2.46
N SER A 146 0.85 -23.38 -1.24
CA SER A 146 -0.03 -22.64 -0.35
C SER A 146 0.40 -21.19 -0.27
N ALA A 147 -0.56 -20.32 0.00
CA ALA A 147 -0.24 -18.96 0.36
C ALA A 147 -1.36 -18.36 1.18
N GLY A 148 -1.00 -17.42 2.03
CA GLY A 148 -1.92 -16.76 2.94
C GLY A 148 -1.67 -15.26 2.99
N SER A 149 -2.68 -14.51 3.39
CA SER A 149 -2.49 -13.12 3.76
C SER A 149 -3.37 -12.74 4.94
N GLU A 150 -2.76 -12.05 5.89
CA GLU A 150 -3.42 -11.42 7.03
C GLU A 150 -3.25 -9.91 6.90
N GLY A 151 -4.34 -9.17 7.08
CA GLY A 151 -4.34 -7.71 6.96
C GLY A 151 -5.18 -7.06 8.03
N VAL A 152 -4.64 -6.03 8.69
CA VAL A 152 -5.34 -5.14 9.59
C VAL A 152 -5.05 -3.70 9.18
N PHE A 153 -6.09 -2.87 9.07
CA PHE A 153 -5.96 -1.43 8.84
C PHE A 153 -7.03 -0.68 9.63
N ASN A 154 -6.60 0.06 10.64
CA ASN A 154 -7.47 0.80 11.55
C ASN A 154 -7.07 2.27 11.59
N VAL A 155 -8.05 3.16 11.57
CA VAL A 155 -7.87 4.61 11.73
C VAL A 155 -8.90 5.13 12.72
N ASP A 156 -8.44 5.93 13.66
CA ASP A 156 -9.28 6.75 14.53
C ASP A 156 -8.84 8.19 14.38
N ALA A 157 -9.75 9.09 14.00
CA ALA A 157 -9.47 10.51 13.92
C ALA A 157 -10.57 11.33 14.60
N TYR A 158 -10.16 12.15 15.56
CA TYR A 158 -10.99 13.04 16.35
C TYR A 158 -10.71 14.49 15.95
N TYR A 159 -11.61 15.11 15.20
CA TYR A 159 -11.48 16.49 14.71
C TYR A 159 -12.41 17.43 15.46
N VAL A 160 -11.93 18.63 15.80
CA VAL A 160 -12.71 19.68 16.46
C VAL A 160 -12.56 21.00 15.73
N GLU A 161 -13.67 21.59 15.33
CA GLU A 161 -13.72 22.93 14.77
C GLU A 161 -14.37 23.93 15.74
N TYR A 162 -13.73 25.10 15.90
CA TYR A 162 -14.16 26.13 16.85
C TYR A 162 -14.97 27.22 16.16
N ARG A 163 -16.31 27.19 16.32
CA ARG A 163 -17.22 28.16 15.68
C ARG A 163 -17.91 29.06 16.69
N ASP A 164 -18.03 30.35 16.38
CA ASP A 164 -18.85 31.25 17.20
C ASP A 164 -20.36 31.15 16.88
N VAL A 165 -21.16 31.94 17.59
CA VAL A 165 -22.63 32.00 17.38
C VAL A 165 -23.05 32.57 16.02
N ALA A 166 -22.14 33.20 15.28
CA ALA A 166 -22.37 33.65 13.91
C ALA A 166 -21.93 32.61 12.87
N GLY A 167 -21.28 31.53 13.30
CA GLY A 167 -20.72 30.47 12.46
C GLY A 167 -19.34 30.80 11.91
N LEU A 168 -18.62 31.77 12.50
CA LEU A 168 -17.23 32.08 12.10
C LEU A 168 -16.27 31.06 12.70
N ILE A 169 -15.36 30.53 11.90
CA ILE A 169 -14.35 29.55 12.35
C ILE A 169 -13.12 30.29 12.86
N TYR A 170 -12.61 29.90 14.02
CA TYR A 170 -11.40 30.49 14.62
C TYR A 170 -10.16 29.60 14.50
N GLY A 171 -10.36 28.31 14.23
CA GLY A 171 -9.32 27.31 14.18
C GLY A 171 -9.94 25.92 14.27
N HIS A 172 -9.08 24.92 14.15
CA HIS A 172 -9.46 23.53 14.26
C HIS A 172 -8.28 22.68 14.75
N ASP A 173 -8.60 21.58 15.43
CA ASP A 173 -7.66 20.61 15.97
C ASP A 173 -8.02 19.21 15.47
N ILE A 174 -7.01 18.34 15.36
CA ILE A 174 -7.19 16.90 15.12
C ILE A 174 -6.28 16.10 16.05
N ASP A 175 -6.78 14.95 16.49
CA ASP A 175 -6.02 13.86 17.12
C ASP A 175 -6.29 12.58 16.32
N MET A 176 -5.25 11.93 15.82
CA MET A 176 -5.35 10.76 14.95
C MET A 176 -4.43 9.64 15.42
N SER A 177 -4.92 8.40 15.31
CA SER A 177 -4.12 7.19 15.37
C SER A 177 -4.39 6.29 14.18
N LEU A 178 -3.39 5.49 13.81
CA LEU A 178 -3.45 4.52 12.73
C LEU A 178 -2.69 3.26 13.12
N ASN A 179 -3.24 2.10 12.77
CA ASN A 179 -2.54 0.83 12.84
C ASN A 179 -2.74 0.07 11.54
N SER A 180 -1.64 -0.25 10.87
CA SER A 180 -1.62 -1.07 9.66
C SER A 180 -0.64 -2.22 9.88
N ASP A 181 -1.09 -3.44 9.67
CA ASP A 181 -0.26 -4.65 9.70
C ASP A 181 -0.69 -5.55 8.54
N THR A 182 0.27 -6.02 7.76
CA THR A 182 0.00 -6.93 6.65
C THR A 182 1.09 -7.96 6.59
N THR A 183 0.71 -9.23 6.63
CA THR A 183 1.61 -10.38 6.50
C THR A 183 1.14 -11.23 5.33
N VAL A 184 2.08 -11.64 4.49
CA VAL A 184 1.86 -12.53 3.34
C VAL A 184 2.77 -13.72 3.49
N THR A 185 2.22 -14.92 3.36
CA THR A 185 2.95 -16.19 3.39
C THR A 185 2.81 -16.90 2.04
N PHE A 186 3.85 -17.62 1.64
CA PHE A 186 3.87 -18.46 0.46
C PHE A 186 4.72 -19.69 0.76
N ASP A 187 4.17 -20.87 0.48
CA ASP A 187 4.88 -22.14 0.59
C ASP A 187 4.80 -22.89 -0.75
N LEU A 188 5.92 -23.49 -1.15
CA LEU A 188 6.01 -24.44 -2.25
C LEU A 188 6.64 -25.73 -1.73
N GLU A 189 5.80 -26.74 -1.53
CA GLU A 189 6.21 -28.05 -1.06
C GLU A 189 5.96 -29.11 -2.15
N GLY A 190 6.77 -30.16 -2.18
CA GLY A 190 6.59 -31.29 -3.10
C GLY A 190 7.89 -31.74 -3.74
N HIS A 191 7.85 -32.16 -5.00
CA HIS A 191 9.06 -32.56 -5.72
C HIS A 191 8.94 -32.48 -7.25
N PHE A 192 10.11 -32.41 -7.89
CA PHE A 192 10.28 -32.76 -9.29
C PHE A 192 10.85 -34.16 -9.42
N GLU A 193 10.45 -34.88 -10.47
CA GLU A 193 11.00 -36.19 -10.77
C GLU A 193 11.46 -36.36 -12.22
N ALA A 194 12.38 -37.29 -12.42
CA ALA A 194 12.82 -37.77 -13.73
C ALA A 194 13.09 -39.28 -13.71
N GLU A 195 13.18 -39.84 -14.92
CA GLU A 195 13.40 -41.27 -15.15
C GLU A 195 12.35 -42.18 -14.47
N ASP A 196 11.05 -41.83 -14.57
CA ASP A 196 9.93 -42.64 -14.02
C ASP A 196 10.02 -42.74 -12.48
N GLY A 197 10.36 -41.62 -11.81
CA GLY A 197 10.50 -41.52 -10.36
C GLY A 197 11.81 -42.05 -9.77
N ASP A 198 12.78 -42.47 -10.61
CA ASP A 198 14.09 -42.93 -10.12
C ASP A 198 14.97 -41.77 -9.60
N LYS A 199 14.71 -40.54 -10.07
CA LYS A 199 15.39 -39.30 -9.69
C LYS A 199 14.37 -38.32 -9.15
N VAL A 200 14.46 -37.98 -7.86
CA VAL A 200 13.49 -37.11 -7.18
C VAL A 200 14.25 -35.96 -6.52
N MET A 201 13.83 -34.73 -6.83
CA MET A 201 14.31 -33.50 -6.22
C MET A 201 13.19 -32.89 -5.36
N PRO A 202 13.31 -32.97 -4.03
CA PRO A 202 12.31 -32.38 -3.15
C PRO A 202 12.38 -30.84 -3.18
N LEU A 203 11.24 -30.21 -2.91
CA LEU A 203 11.06 -28.79 -2.72
C LEU A 203 10.29 -28.58 -1.41
N ASP A 204 10.73 -27.59 -0.65
CA ASP A 204 10.13 -27.18 0.62
C ASP A 204 10.53 -25.71 0.81
N ILE A 205 9.98 -24.82 -0.01
CA ILE A 205 10.33 -23.40 -0.02
C ILE A 205 9.27 -22.66 0.78
N HIS A 206 9.68 -21.95 1.82
CA HIS A 206 8.82 -21.05 2.59
C HIS A 206 9.26 -19.61 2.38
N MET A 207 8.29 -18.72 2.15
CA MET A 207 8.48 -17.28 2.10
C MET A 207 7.44 -16.58 2.98
N GLU A 208 7.89 -15.68 3.84
CA GLU A 208 7.02 -14.79 4.63
C GLU A 208 7.49 -13.35 4.43
N MET A 209 6.55 -12.44 4.26
CA MET A 209 6.80 -11.00 4.21
C MET A 209 5.74 -10.26 5.00
N GLY A 210 6.17 -9.44 5.93
CA GLY A 210 5.34 -8.67 6.83
C GLY A 210 5.75 -7.20 6.80
N VAL A 211 4.77 -6.31 6.75
CA VAL A 211 4.98 -4.88 6.88
C VAL A 211 3.97 -4.34 7.90
N ALA A 212 4.50 -3.63 8.88
CA ALA A 212 3.71 -2.96 9.90
C ALA A 212 4.02 -1.46 9.89
N TYR A 213 2.98 -0.64 9.90
CA TYR A 213 3.08 0.80 10.05
C TYR A 213 2.01 1.30 11.01
N GLY A 214 2.43 2.01 12.05
CA GLY A 214 1.53 2.56 13.06
C GLY A 214 1.82 4.03 13.31
N VAL A 215 0.75 4.82 13.42
CA VAL A 215 0.76 6.16 14.02
C VAL A 215 0.13 6.01 15.40
N THR A 216 0.95 6.01 16.45
CA THR A 216 0.45 5.82 17.83
C THR A 216 -0.35 7.02 18.30
N GLU A 217 0.10 8.21 17.94
CA GLU A 217 -0.52 9.49 18.30
C GLU A 217 -0.02 10.54 17.28
N ALA A 218 -0.95 11.26 16.66
CA ALA A 218 -0.67 12.38 15.79
C ALA A 218 -1.66 13.50 16.06
N GLU A 219 -1.15 14.63 16.53
CA GLU A 219 -1.95 15.82 16.86
C GLU A 219 -1.57 16.95 15.91
N SER A 220 -2.56 17.72 15.45
CA SER A 220 -2.31 18.98 14.75
C SER A 220 -3.36 20.03 15.12
N SER A 221 -2.92 21.27 15.26
CA SER A 221 -3.72 22.42 15.66
C SER A 221 -3.44 23.60 14.75
N VAL A 222 -4.50 24.18 14.18
CA VAL A 222 -4.45 25.35 13.30
C VAL A 222 -5.30 26.48 13.91
N ILE A 223 -4.71 27.66 14.01
CA ILE A 223 -5.37 28.89 14.46
C ILE A 223 -5.36 29.90 13.32
N TYR A 224 -6.52 30.46 13.02
CA TYR A 224 -6.69 31.37 11.90
C TYR A 224 -6.30 32.79 12.32
N SER A 225 -5.69 33.54 11.41
CA SER A 225 -5.30 34.94 11.62
C SER A 225 -6.53 35.82 11.84
N GLU A 226 -7.58 35.61 11.05
CA GLU A 226 -8.91 36.22 11.19
C GLU A 226 -10.00 35.14 11.15
N PRO A 227 -11.17 35.36 11.77
CA PRO A 227 -12.23 34.35 11.76
C PRO A 227 -12.80 34.15 10.35
N SER A 228 -12.81 32.90 9.89
CA SER A 228 -13.26 32.54 8.54
C SER A 228 -14.76 32.72 8.34
N THR A 229 -15.13 33.18 7.14
CA THR A 229 -16.52 33.34 6.73
C THR A 229 -17.12 32.16 5.96
N ILE A 230 -16.39 31.06 5.84
CA ILE A 230 -16.74 30.00 4.89
C ILE A 230 -18.14 29.41 5.11
N TYR A 231 -18.59 29.24 6.36
CA TYR A 231 -19.93 28.74 6.64
C TYR A 231 -21.05 29.71 6.24
N GLN A 232 -20.77 31.01 6.19
CA GLN A 232 -21.75 31.96 5.66
C GLN A 232 -21.84 31.86 4.14
N GLU A 233 -20.72 31.59 3.46
CA GLU A 233 -20.68 31.39 2.02
C GLU A 233 -21.38 30.07 1.64
N LEU A 234 -21.06 28.96 2.31
CA LEU A 234 -21.76 27.68 2.19
C LEU A 234 -23.27 27.81 2.41
N SER A 235 -23.70 28.66 3.37
CA SER A 235 -25.13 28.88 3.62
C SER A 235 -25.86 29.66 2.51
N ASN A 236 -25.12 30.38 1.66
CA ASN A 236 -25.66 31.11 0.52
C ASN A 236 -25.57 30.31 -0.78
N LEU A 237 -24.87 29.18 -0.79
CA LEU A 237 -24.64 28.37 -1.98
C LEU A 237 -25.96 27.72 -2.44
N GLU A 238 -26.35 28.00 -3.68
CA GLU A 238 -27.54 27.42 -4.31
C GLU A 238 -27.16 26.22 -5.20
N GLY A 239 -28.14 25.38 -5.54
CA GLY A 239 -27.89 24.25 -6.44
C GLY A 239 -27.50 24.72 -7.85
N GLY A 240 -26.46 24.09 -8.41
CA GLY A 240 -25.82 24.48 -9.66
C GLY A 240 -24.65 25.45 -9.50
N GLU A 241 -24.30 25.81 -8.26
CA GLU A 241 -23.16 26.68 -7.93
C GLU A 241 -22.01 25.87 -7.35
N GLU A 242 -20.80 26.41 -7.50
CA GLU A 242 -19.57 25.90 -6.90
C GLU A 242 -18.99 26.92 -5.92
N LEU A 243 -18.24 26.42 -4.95
CA LEU A 243 -17.51 27.24 -3.98
C LEU A 243 -16.14 26.63 -3.75
N TRP A 244 -15.11 27.49 -3.79
CA TRP A 244 -13.73 27.14 -3.48
C TRP A 244 -13.33 27.78 -2.14
N TRP A 245 -12.54 27.06 -1.37
CA TRP A 245 -11.93 27.53 -0.12
C TRP A 245 -10.46 27.19 -0.11
N SER A 246 -9.66 28.19 0.27
CA SER A 246 -8.25 28.05 0.53
C SER A 246 -7.88 28.62 1.89
N ILE A 247 -6.84 28.08 2.48
CA ILE A 247 -6.21 28.62 3.68
C ILE A 247 -4.70 28.46 3.58
N GLY A 248 -3.96 29.48 4.03
CA GLY A 248 -2.49 29.49 3.99
C GLY A 248 -1.92 30.41 2.91
N ASP A 249 -0.60 30.38 2.76
CA ASP A 249 0.14 31.15 1.73
C ASP A 249 0.33 30.23 0.51
N LEU A 250 -0.77 29.85 -0.15
CA LEU A 250 -0.70 29.16 -1.43
C LEU A 250 0.07 30.04 -2.41
N ASP A 251 1.14 29.50 -3.01
CA ASP A 251 1.97 30.21 -3.98
C ASP A 251 1.06 30.96 -4.99
N ASP A 252 1.35 32.26 -5.19
CA ASP A 252 0.65 33.28 -6.02
C ASP A 252 0.35 32.88 -7.49
N ASP A 253 0.51 31.61 -7.89
CA ASP A 253 0.46 31.14 -9.28
C ASP A 253 -0.97 31.03 -9.86
N ASP A 254 -2.02 31.12 -9.04
CA ASP A 254 -3.42 31.29 -9.50
C ASP A 254 -3.87 32.76 -9.53
N TYR A 255 -2.98 33.71 -9.18
CA TYR A 255 -3.27 35.14 -9.28
C TYR A 255 -3.17 35.60 -10.73
N VAL A 256 -4.30 36.00 -11.32
CA VAL A 256 -4.28 36.65 -12.64
C VAL A 256 -3.55 37.99 -12.52
N TRP A 257 -2.40 38.09 -13.18
CA TRP A 257 -1.54 39.25 -13.14
C TRP A 257 -2.04 40.35 -14.07
N TRP A 258 -2.53 41.44 -13.48
CA TRP A 258 -3.02 42.62 -14.21
C TRP A 258 -1.98 43.74 -14.25
N SER A 259 -1.63 44.18 -15.46
CA SER A 259 -0.88 45.40 -15.73
C SER A 259 -1.81 46.60 -15.89
N ASP A 260 -1.57 47.69 -15.14
CA ASP A 260 -2.31 48.93 -15.28
C ASP A 260 -1.59 49.97 -16.16
N TYR A 261 -2.36 50.62 -17.05
CA TYR A 261 -1.87 51.60 -18.00
C TYR A 261 -2.73 52.86 -17.99
N ASP A 262 -2.17 53.98 -17.53
CA ASP A 262 -2.84 55.29 -17.56
C ASP A 262 -3.13 55.70 -19.02
N ALA A 263 -4.42 55.84 -19.35
CA ALA A 263 -4.91 56.12 -20.70
C ALA A 263 -4.58 57.54 -21.21
N SER A 264 -4.03 58.39 -20.35
CA SER A 264 -3.47 59.69 -20.76
C SER A 264 -2.06 59.57 -21.34
N GLU A 265 -1.35 58.48 -21.04
CA GLU A 265 0.01 58.20 -21.49
C GLU A 265 0.09 57.00 -22.44
N TRP A 266 -0.79 56.01 -22.28
CA TRP A 266 -0.82 54.76 -23.03
C TRP A 266 -2.12 54.57 -23.80
N THR A 267 -2.02 53.92 -24.95
CA THR A 267 -3.17 53.51 -25.78
C THR A 267 -3.11 52.01 -26.01
N CYS A 268 -4.11 51.29 -25.49
CA CYS A 268 -4.29 49.86 -25.70
C CYS A 268 -5.37 49.61 -26.76
N GLU A 269 -5.00 49.02 -27.90
CA GLU A 269 -5.92 48.74 -29.01
C GLU A 269 -5.90 47.24 -29.37
N TRP A 270 -7.09 46.65 -29.57
CA TRP A 270 -7.21 45.28 -30.08
C TRP A 270 -6.75 45.22 -31.54
N MET A 271 -5.75 44.40 -31.80
CA MET A 271 -5.25 44.19 -33.16
C MET A 271 -6.01 43.00 -33.76
N GLU A 272 -6.86 43.28 -34.78
CA GLU A 272 -7.80 42.32 -35.37
C GLU A 272 -7.19 40.92 -35.58
N GLY A 273 -7.53 40.00 -34.67
CA GLY A 273 -7.21 38.56 -34.76
C GLY A 273 -5.98 38.09 -33.99
N SER A 274 -5.46 38.87 -33.03
CA SER A 274 -4.37 38.38 -32.17
C SER A 274 -4.46 38.82 -30.70
N ARG A 275 -4.06 40.06 -30.37
CA ARG A 275 -3.78 40.52 -29.00
C ARG A 275 -4.03 42.03 -28.90
N TYR A 276 -4.25 42.54 -27.69
CA TYR A 276 -4.19 43.97 -27.42
C TYR A 276 -2.73 44.45 -27.50
N MET A 277 -2.52 45.61 -28.12
CA MET A 277 -1.25 46.32 -28.11
C MET A 277 -1.39 47.59 -27.30
N CYS A 278 -0.68 47.67 -26.17
CA CYS A 278 -0.56 48.87 -25.35
C CYS A 278 0.72 49.63 -25.72
N ASP A 279 0.59 50.84 -26.23
CA ASP A 279 1.72 51.67 -26.69
C ASP A 279 1.63 53.10 -26.15
N ASN A 280 2.76 53.66 -25.71
CA ASN A 280 2.90 55.08 -25.35
C ASN A 280 3.66 55.91 -26.40
N GLY A 281 4.05 55.29 -27.51
CA GLY A 281 4.74 55.91 -28.65
C GLY A 281 6.28 55.82 -28.58
N ASP A 282 6.85 55.40 -27.44
CA ASP A 282 8.27 55.07 -27.30
C ASP A 282 8.49 53.55 -27.09
N TRP A 283 7.59 52.89 -26.36
CA TRP A 283 7.59 51.45 -26.05
C TRP A 283 6.16 50.93 -26.03
N GLY A 284 6.00 49.65 -26.35
CA GLY A 284 4.71 48.99 -26.22
C GLY A 284 4.81 47.49 -25.98
N GLU A 285 3.75 46.98 -25.38
CA GLU A 285 3.61 45.62 -24.87
C GLU A 285 2.30 44.99 -25.37
N TRP A 286 2.29 43.66 -25.43
CA TRP A 286 1.19 42.89 -25.96
C TRP A 286 0.51 42.11 -24.84
N TYR A 287 -0.82 42.07 -24.88
CA TYR A 287 -1.64 41.37 -23.89
C TYR A 287 -2.76 40.57 -24.58
N ASP A 288 -3.08 39.40 -24.05
CA ASP A 288 -4.19 38.57 -24.52
C ASP A 288 -5.56 39.17 -24.17
N TYR A 289 -5.66 39.93 -23.08
CA TYR A 289 -6.87 40.66 -22.71
C TYR A 289 -6.58 42.04 -22.11
N CYS A 290 -7.45 43.02 -22.39
CA CYS A 290 -7.40 44.36 -21.80
C CYS A 290 -8.80 44.97 -21.64
N GLU A 291 -8.99 45.69 -20.55
CA GLU A 291 -10.22 46.40 -20.21
C GLU A 291 -9.97 47.88 -19.98
N TYR A 292 -10.87 48.75 -20.46
CA TYR A 292 -10.76 50.20 -20.25
C TYR A 292 -11.80 50.74 -19.27
N TYR A 293 -11.33 51.38 -18.21
CA TYR A 293 -12.19 51.99 -17.20
C TYR A 293 -12.15 53.52 -17.27
N SER A 294 -13.20 54.07 -17.89
CA SER A 294 -13.35 55.52 -18.07
C SER A 294 -13.48 56.34 -16.77
N GLN A 295 -13.78 55.69 -15.64
CA GLN A 295 -13.85 56.36 -14.33
C GLN A 295 -12.47 56.74 -13.79
N PHE A 296 -11.46 55.93 -14.10
CA PHE A 296 -10.08 56.09 -13.62
C PHE A 296 -9.13 56.51 -14.74
N GLU A 297 -9.61 56.51 -15.99
CA GLU A 297 -8.79 56.75 -17.18
C GLU A 297 -7.61 55.76 -17.27
N THR A 298 -7.87 54.46 -17.01
CA THR A 298 -6.83 53.40 -16.96
C THR A 298 -7.28 52.18 -17.76
N TYR A 299 -6.34 51.51 -18.42
CA TYR A 299 -6.50 50.16 -18.95
C TYR A 299 -5.91 49.14 -17.97
N TYR A 300 -6.57 48.00 -17.79
CA TYR A 300 -6.02 46.84 -17.09
C TYR A 300 -5.86 45.70 -18.09
N CYS A 301 -4.69 45.07 -18.13
CA CYS A 301 -4.33 44.09 -19.15
C CYS A 301 -3.61 42.87 -18.56
N THR A 302 -3.87 41.67 -19.08
CA THR A 302 -3.25 40.41 -18.62
C THR A 302 -2.97 39.46 -19.80
N ASP A 303 -1.98 38.58 -19.62
CA ASP A 303 -1.55 37.53 -20.57
C ASP A 303 -1.88 36.11 -20.08
N ASP A 304 -2.44 35.95 -18.88
CA ASP A 304 -2.49 34.65 -18.18
C ASP A 304 -3.58 33.70 -18.70
N PHE A 305 -4.58 34.22 -19.43
CA PHE A 305 -5.71 33.43 -19.92
C PHE A 305 -5.48 32.73 -21.28
N GLY A 306 -4.34 32.93 -21.93
CA GLY A 306 -4.00 32.25 -23.19
C GLY A 306 -5.02 32.41 -24.35
N HIS A 307 -5.10 31.39 -25.24
CA HIS A 307 -5.95 31.35 -26.47
C HIS A 307 -6.73 30.03 -26.62
N ASP A 308 -7.09 29.34 -25.54
CA ASP A 308 -7.88 28.09 -25.64
C ASP A 308 -9.37 28.37 -25.92
N SER A 309 -10.15 27.36 -26.27
CA SER A 309 -11.60 27.41 -26.43
C SER A 309 -12.35 27.95 -25.22
N ASP A 310 -11.80 27.84 -24.02
CA ASP A 310 -12.35 28.43 -22.79
C ASP A 310 -12.23 29.96 -22.72
N TYR A 311 -11.38 30.56 -23.58
CA TYR A 311 -11.20 32.02 -23.72
C TYR A 311 -12.49 32.75 -24.15
N GLU A 312 -13.30 32.18 -25.06
CA GLU A 312 -14.57 32.82 -25.43
C GLU A 312 -15.59 32.78 -24.27
N ASN A 313 -15.42 31.84 -23.34
CA ASN A 313 -16.23 31.72 -22.14
C ASN A 313 -15.76 32.75 -21.08
N SER A 314 -14.45 32.85 -20.81
CA SER A 314 -13.81 33.80 -19.86
C SER A 314 -14.19 35.28 -20.09
N LEU A 315 -14.34 35.71 -21.33
CA LEU A 315 -14.74 37.10 -21.65
C LEU A 315 -16.12 37.54 -21.12
N GLY A 316 -16.98 36.60 -20.69
CA GLY A 316 -18.33 36.88 -20.18
C GLY A 316 -18.44 37.12 -18.66
N TRP A 317 -17.41 36.74 -17.91
CA TRP A 317 -17.40 36.59 -16.44
C TRP A 317 -16.03 36.90 -15.84
N THR A 318 -15.20 37.70 -16.51
CA THR A 318 -13.86 38.06 -15.99
C THR A 318 -13.62 39.56 -16.17
N HIS A 319 -13.81 40.33 -15.10
CA HIS A 319 -13.52 41.76 -15.07
C HIS A 319 -12.74 42.16 -13.81
N TYR A 320 -11.68 42.97 -14.00
CA TYR A 320 -10.80 43.42 -12.90
C TYR A 320 -11.55 44.15 -11.78
N TYR A 321 -12.62 44.90 -12.13
CA TYR A 321 -13.28 45.78 -11.17
C TYR A 321 -14.53 45.20 -10.51
N ASP A 322 -15.14 44.14 -11.06
CA ASP A 322 -16.28 43.48 -10.42
C ASP A 322 -15.91 42.22 -9.63
N GLY A 323 -14.61 41.88 -9.57
CA GLY A 323 -14.09 40.80 -8.74
C GLY A 323 -14.21 39.43 -9.39
N THR A 324 -14.68 39.34 -10.64
CA THR A 324 -14.87 38.07 -11.37
C THR A 324 -13.60 37.58 -12.09
N SER A 325 -12.46 38.25 -11.87
CA SER A 325 -11.15 37.62 -12.08
C SER A 325 -11.06 36.40 -11.13
N PRO A 326 -10.45 35.26 -11.50
CA PRO A 326 -10.24 34.14 -10.59
C PRO A 326 -9.59 34.58 -9.27
N GLU A 327 -10.47 34.90 -8.34
CA GLU A 327 -10.38 35.06 -6.88
C GLU A 327 -11.81 34.72 -6.38
N ASP A 328 -12.52 33.78 -7.02
CA ASP A 328 -13.83 33.32 -6.54
C ASP A 328 -13.61 32.14 -5.59
N GLY A 329 -12.91 32.41 -4.49
CA GLY A 329 -12.68 31.47 -3.40
C GLY A 329 -12.53 32.22 -2.07
N SER A 330 -13.08 31.66 -1.00
CA SER A 330 -12.83 32.16 0.35
C SER A 330 -11.39 31.84 0.72
N SER A 331 -10.55 32.85 0.97
CA SER A 331 -9.16 32.67 1.36
C SER A 331 -8.97 33.10 2.81
N ASP A 332 -8.48 32.18 3.62
CA ASP A 332 -8.14 32.40 5.02
C ASP A 332 -6.61 32.41 5.23
N GLU A 333 -6.15 33.13 6.24
CA GLU A 333 -4.73 33.14 6.63
C GLU A 333 -4.53 32.36 7.93
N VAL A 334 -3.38 31.68 8.05
CA VAL A 334 -2.99 30.92 9.24
C VAL A 334 -2.09 31.77 10.13
N GLU A 335 -2.44 31.90 11.42
CA GLU A 335 -1.56 32.54 12.40
C GLU A 335 -0.57 31.54 12.99
N SER A 336 -1.04 30.32 13.25
CA SER A 336 -0.18 29.24 13.76
C SER A 336 -0.70 27.89 13.35
N HIS A 337 0.21 27.03 12.92
CA HIS A 337 0.01 25.61 12.71
C HIS A 337 1.08 24.85 13.48
N THR A 338 0.66 23.99 14.39
CA THR A 338 1.57 23.19 15.22
C THR A 338 1.04 21.79 15.38
N GLY A 339 1.94 20.81 15.37
CA GLY A 339 1.56 19.44 15.64
C GLY A 339 2.73 18.57 16.05
N SER A 340 2.40 17.32 16.37
CA SER A 340 3.36 16.28 16.71
C SER A 340 2.88 14.94 16.24
N PHE A 341 3.81 14.03 16.00
CA PHE A 341 3.51 12.67 15.58
C PHE A 341 4.44 11.68 16.28
N SER A 342 3.96 10.46 16.47
CA SER A 342 4.74 9.30 16.89
C SER A 342 4.40 8.12 16.00
N THR A 343 5.40 7.58 15.31
CA THR A 343 5.23 6.48 14.37
C THR A 343 6.08 5.27 14.75
N THR A 344 5.64 4.11 14.26
CA THR A 344 6.39 2.84 14.30
C THR A 344 6.32 2.23 12.91
N THR A 345 7.46 1.82 12.38
CA THR A 345 7.57 1.10 11.12
C THR A 345 8.32 -0.19 11.39
N GLY A 346 7.81 -1.30 10.89
CA GLY A 346 8.45 -2.60 10.99
C GLY A 346 8.32 -3.37 9.70
N PHE A 347 9.29 -4.22 9.43
CA PHE A 347 9.17 -5.20 8.37
C PHE A 347 9.77 -6.52 8.83
N ASN A 348 9.28 -7.61 8.24
CA ASN A 348 9.89 -8.91 8.30
C ASN A 348 9.96 -9.50 6.89
N PHE A 349 10.97 -10.31 6.66
CA PHE A 349 11.14 -11.10 5.45
C PHE A 349 11.84 -12.40 5.85
N GLU A 350 11.31 -13.52 5.39
CA GLU A 350 11.91 -14.83 5.54
C GLU A 350 11.81 -15.56 4.20
N LEU A 351 12.89 -16.23 3.79
CA LEU A 351 12.93 -17.15 2.66
C LEU A 351 13.82 -18.33 3.06
N THR A 352 13.25 -19.53 3.10
CA THR A 352 13.97 -20.74 3.51
C THR A 352 13.69 -21.91 2.57
N GLY A 353 14.56 -22.91 2.62
CA GLY A 353 14.34 -24.21 1.99
C GLY A 353 14.53 -24.24 0.47
N LEU A 354 15.21 -23.23 -0.07
CA LEU A 354 15.74 -23.29 -1.43
C LEU A 354 16.76 -24.45 -1.55
N PRO A 355 16.76 -25.21 -2.67
CA PRO A 355 17.61 -26.39 -2.86
C PRO A 355 19.07 -26.02 -3.17
N ALA A 356 19.75 -25.38 -2.21
CA ALA A 356 21.13 -24.89 -2.35
C ALA A 356 22.12 -26.04 -2.61
N GLU A 357 21.91 -27.21 -2.00
CA GLU A 357 22.71 -28.43 -2.22
C GLU A 357 22.72 -28.89 -3.68
N GLU A 358 21.58 -28.74 -4.34
CA GLU A 358 21.42 -29.11 -5.74
C GLU A 358 22.15 -28.15 -6.69
N MET A 359 22.58 -26.99 -6.19
CA MET A 359 23.39 -26.01 -6.92
C MET A 359 24.85 -25.99 -6.44
N GLY A 360 25.25 -27.00 -5.66
CA GLY A 360 26.62 -27.21 -5.21
C GLY A 360 26.98 -26.47 -3.92
N PHE A 361 26.01 -25.85 -3.23
CA PHE A 361 26.21 -25.14 -1.96
C PHE A 361 25.85 -26.01 -0.75
N PRO A 362 26.23 -25.63 0.49
CA PRO A 362 25.73 -26.30 1.69
C PRO A 362 24.20 -26.13 1.87
N GLU A 363 23.55 -27.07 2.57
CA GLU A 363 22.16 -26.96 3.04
C GLU A 363 21.93 -25.61 3.75
N GLY A 364 20.80 -24.96 3.42
CA GLY A 364 20.42 -23.68 4.01
C GLY A 364 21.34 -22.49 3.68
N LYS A 365 22.26 -22.62 2.71
CA LYS A 365 23.15 -21.51 2.30
C LYS A 365 22.36 -20.30 1.75
N TRP A 366 21.14 -20.49 1.27
CA TRP A 366 20.27 -19.43 0.78
C TRP A 366 19.08 -19.15 1.69
N ASP A 367 19.07 -19.73 2.89
CA ASP A 367 18.07 -19.38 3.90
C ASP A 367 18.41 -17.99 4.42
N VAL A 368 17.48 -17.06 4.24
CA VAL A 368 17.66 -15.65 4.57
C VAL A 368 16.48 -15.20 5.40
N SER A 369 16.77 -14.43 6.46
CA SER A 369 15.74 -13.73 7.19
C SER A 369 16.25 -12.35 7.59
N ALA A 370 15.36 -11.39 7.45
CA ALA A 370 15.59 -10.00 7.77
C ALA A 370 14.37 -9.49 8.52
N SER A 371 14.61 -8.79 9.62
CA SER A 371 13.54 -8.10 10.33
C SER A 371 14.14 -6.86 10.97
N ASP A 372 13.53 -5.72 10.75
CA ASP A 372 13.88 -4.50 11.47
C ASP A 372 12.62 -3.76 11.88
N SER A 373 12.77 -2.92 12.90
CA SER A 373 11.71 -2.05 13.37
C SER A 373 12.32 -0.76 13.91
N THR A 374 11.70 0.36 13.55
CA THR A 374 12.09 1.68 14.00
C THR A 374 10.89 2.46 14.51
N THR A 375 11.16 3.45 15.33
CA THR A 375 10.15 4.37 15.85
C THR A 375 10.65 5.78 15.62
N ASP A 376 9.77 6.67 15.18
CA ASP A 376 10.08 8.08 15.03
C ASP A 376 9.10 8.94 15.82
N THR A 377 9.57 10.09 16.29
CA THR A 377 8.72 11.05 17.02
C THR A 377 9.19 12.45 16.70
N GLY A 378 8.31 13.24 16.13
CA GLY A 378 8.59 14.59 15.67
C GLY A 378 7.55 15.60 16.12
N GLY A 379 7.86 16.87 15.91
CA GLY A 379 6.91 17.97 16.02
C GLY A 379 7.22 18.99 14.95
N PHE A 380 6.18 19.64 14.44
CA PHE A 380 6.28 20.64 13.39
C PHE A 380 5.61 21.95 13.84
N ASN A 381 6.11 23.04 13.30
CA ASN A 381 5.55 24.37 13.37
C ASN A 381 5.88 25.05 12.04
N GLU A 382 5.11 24.67 11.04
CA GLU A 382 5.31 24.97 9.61
C GLU A 382 4.05 25.63 9.07
N ASP A 383 4.10 26.11 7.83
CA ASP A 383 2.94 26.66 7.16
C ASP A 383 1.85 25.57 6.98
N TYR A 384 0.59 25.99 6.96
CA TYR A 384 -0.56 25.11 6.71
C TYR A 384 -1.31 25.65 5.51
N ASP A 385 -1.29 24.83 4.48
CA ASP A 385 -1.85 25.14 3.18
C ASP A 385 -2.89 24.07 2.85
N CYS A 386 -4.07 24.52 2.44
CA CYS A 386 -5.17 23.63 2.10
C CYS A 386 -6.09 24.31 1.09
N GLU A 387 -6.56 23.52 0.13
CA GLU A 387 -7.55 23.93 -0.85
C GLU A 387 -8.64 22.85 -0.95
N MET A 388 -9.89 23.26 -0.87
CA MET A 388 -11.06 22.39 -1.02
C MET A 388 -12.14 23.09 -1.83
N GLY A 389 -13.01 22.29 -2.44
CA GLY A 389 -14.15 22.80 -3.18
C GLY A 389 -15.41 21.99 -2.91
N ILE A 390 -16.55 22.63 -3.20
CA ILE A 390 -17.84 21.96 -3.30
C ILE A 390 -18.55 22.42 -4.57
N GLU A 391 -19.04 21.46 -5.34
CA GLU A 391 -20.02 21.69 -6.41
C GLU A 391 -21.37 21.15 -5.93
N LEU A 392 -22.38 22.01 -5.81
CA LEU A 392 -23.74 21.58 -5.50
C LEU A 392 -24.52 21.35 -6.79
N PHE A 393 -25.17 20.20 -6.89
CA PHE A 393 -26.00 19.87 -8.04
C PHE A 393 -27.36 20.58 -7.98
N GLU A 394 -27.95 20.85 -9.15
CA GLU A 394 -29.32 21.35 -9.22
C GLU A 394 -30.32 20.30 -8.72
N GLY A 395 -31.15 20.68 -7.74
CA GLY A 395 -32.25 19.86 -7.25
C GLY A 395 -31.99 19.30 -5.84
N THR A 396 -33.06 18.80 -5.22
CA THR A 396 -33.03 18.21 -3.88
C THR A 396 -33.62 16.81 -3.92
N GLN A 397 -33.21 15.97 -2.96
CA GLN A 397 -33.79 14.67 -2.70
C GLN A 397 -34.15 14.54 -1.22
N MET A 398 -35.16 13.75 -0.90
CA MET A 398 -35.46 13.36 0.47
C MET A 398 -34.78 12.04 0.77
N ILE A 399 -33.97 12.01 1.83
CA ILE A 399 -33.36 10.78 2.35
C ILE A 399 -34.01 10.40 3.69
N THR A 400 -33.97 9.11 4.01
CA THR A 400 -34.50 8.58 5.26
C THR A 400 -33.38 8.27 6.25
N THR A 401 -33.38 8.96 7.39
CA THR A 401 -32.46 8.73 8.51
C THR A 401 -33.26 8.61 9.80
N ASP A 402 -33.06 7.54 10.58
CA ASP A 402 -33.82 7.26 11.82
C ASP A 402 -35.36 7.21 11.66
N GLY A 403 -35.83 6.98 10.44
CA GLY A 403 -37.25 7.01 10.08
C GLY A 403 -37.84 8.41 9.91
N ASP A 404 -37.03 9.46 10.06
CA ASP A 404 -37.33 10.84 9.69
C ASP A 404 -36.81 11.12 8.27
N GLN A 405 -37.30 12.19 7.65
CA GLN A 405 -36.98 12.58 6.28
C GLN A 405 -36.17 13.87 6.32
N ILE A 406 -35.01 13.88 5.67
CA ILE A 406 -34.11 15.03 5.54
C ILE A 406 -34.04 15.43 4.07
N GLU A 407 -34.20 16.72 3.77
CA GLU A 407 -33.99 17.24 2.41
C GLU A 407 -32.50 17.53 2.23
N VAL A 408 -31.90 16.94 1.19
CA VAL A 408 -30.47 17.08 0.91
C VAL A 408 -30.24 17.42 -0.56
N MET A 409 -29.10 18.06 -0.83
CA MET A 409 -28.55 18.24 -2.18
C MET A 409 -27.45 17.22 -2.42
N GLN A 410 -27.25 16.85 -3.69
CA GLN A 410 -26.06 16.10 -4.10
C GLN A 410 -24.91 17.08 -4.27
N ALA A 411 -23.71 16.64 -3.91
CA ALA A 411 -22.51 17.45 -3.96
C ALA A 411 -21.29 16.63 -4.40
N TYR A 412 -20.38 17.26 -5.12
CA TYR A 412 -18.98 16.81 -5.20
C TYR A 412 -18.17 17.61 -4.19
N THR A 413 -17.70 16.94 -3.15
CA THR A 413 -16.90 17.50 -2.04
C THR A 413 -16.33 16.32 -1.22
N SER A 414 -15.57 16.61 -0.17
CA SER A 414 -15.14 15.59 0.78
C SER A 414 -16.31 15.09 1.66
N PRO A 415 -16.38 13.79 2.01
CA PRO A 415 -17.32 13.29 3.01
C PRO A 415 -17.02 13.76 4.43
N LEU A 416 -15.83 14.35 4.66
CA LEU A 416 -15.40 14.92 5.93
C LEU A 416 -15.39 16.45 5.84
N PRO A 417 -15.44 17.17 6.97
CA PRO A 417 -15.15 18.60 6.99
C PRO A 417 -13.83 18.91 6.28
N TRP A 418 -13.78 20.05 5.58
CA TRP A 418 -12.62 20.45 4.78
C TRP A 418 -11.33 20.56 5.62
N GLY A 419 -11.42 21.18 6.80
CA GLY A 419 -10.29 21.23 7.73
C GLY A 419 -9.81 19.84 8.14
N MET A 420 -10.72 18.90 8.45
CA MET A 420 -10.36 17.52 8.79
C MET A 420 -9.65 16.81 7.63
N THR A 421 -10.17 16.96 6.41
CA THR A 421 -9.61 16.33 5.20
C THR A 421 -8.15 16.74 5.00
N CYS A 422 -7.88 18.04 5.09
CA CYS A 422 -6.53 18.58 4.96
C CYS A 422 -5.64 18.22 6.15
N HIS A 423 -6.18 18.22 7.37
CA HIS A 423 -5.47 17.78 8.56
C HIS A 423 -4.99 16.33 8.47
N VAL A 424 -5.87 15.41 8.05
CA VAL A 424 -5.52 14.01 7.85
C VAL A 424 -4.39 13.90 6.82
N ALA A 425 -4.52 14.54 5.65
CA ALA A 425 -3.49 14.51 4.61
C ALA A 425 -2.14 15.09 5.10
N ASN A 426 -2.18 16.21 5.81
CA ASN A 426 -1.01 16.89 6.35
C ASN A 426 -0.31 16.06 7.43
N LEU A 427 -1.08 15.44 8.33
CA LEU A 427 -0.53 14.52 9.33
C LEU A 427 0.09 13.28 8.70
N PHE A 428 -0.56 12.69 7.69
CA PHE A 428 0.04 11.59 6.93
C PHE A 428 1.37 12.00 6.30
N TYR A 429 1.45 13.19 5.70
CA TYR A 429 2.68 13.71 5.13
C TYR A 429 3.81 13.80 6.17
N TYR A 430 3.56 14.44 7.32
CA TYR A 430 4.59 14.59 8.36
C TYR A 430 4.94 13.26 9.05
N ALA A 431 3.94 12.42 9.34
CA ALA A 431 4.15 11.11 9.98
C ALA A 431 4.88 10.12 9.06
N PHE A 432 4.65 10.19 7.74
CA PHE A 432 5.30 9.32 6.77
C PHE A 432 6.70 9.80 6.39
N MET A 433 6.90 11.11 6.20
CA MET A 433 8.24 11.65 5.96
C MET A 433 9.15 11.48 7.18
N GLY A 434 8.57 11.54 8.38
CA GLY A 434 9.33 11.46 9.62
C GLY A 434 10.28 12.65 9.82
N THR A 435 11.17 12.52 10.80
CA THR A 435 12.25 13.45 11.07
C THR A 435 13.40 13.25 10.08
N GLU A 436 14.25 14.27 9.85
CA GLU A 436 15.37 14.19 8.88
C GLU A 436 16.33 13.01 9.10
N ASP A 437 16.39 12.47 10.32
CA ASP A 437 17.27 11.36 10.72
C ASP A 437 16.53 10.01 10.85
N ALA A 438 15.22 9.95 10.55
CA ALA A 438 14.44 8.73 10.66
C ALA A 438 14.78 7.77 9.51
N ALA A 439 15.02 6.50 9.85
CA ALA A 439 15.21 5.45 8.85
C ALA A 439 13.87 5.18 8.14
N THR A 440 13.86 5.22 6.81
CA THR A 440 12.69 4.87 6.00
C THR A 440 12.56 3.35 5.86
N LEU A 441 11.40 2.87 5.41
CA LEU A 441 11.23 1.46 5.05
C LEU A 441 12.22 1.04 3.96
N GLU A 442 12.53 1.93 3.01
CA GLU A 442 13.55 1.67 1.99
C GLU A 442 14.93 1.51 2.62
N ASP A 443 15.33 2.39 3.56
CA ASP A 443 16.62 2.26 4.26
C ASP A 443 16.70 0.94 5.03
N MET A 444 15.65 0.57 5.76
CA MET A 444 15.60 -0.69 6.51
C MET A 444 15.70 -1.92 5.59
N ILE A 445 15.00 -1.90 4.45
CA ILE A 445 15.07 -2.97 3.45
C ILE A 445 16.46 -2.99 2.82
N VAL A 446 17.02 -1.84 2.43
CA VAL A 446 18.36 -1.77 1.82
C VAL A 446 19.41 -2.32 2.77
N ASP A 447 19.47 -1.82 4.00
CA ASP A 447 20.43 -2.29 5.03
C ASP A 447 20.32 -3.81 5.22
N SER A 448 19.09 -4.34 5.28
CA SER A 448 18.88 -5.77 5.45
C SER A 448 19.15 -6.58 4.17
N THR A 449 18.88 -6.02 2.99
CA THR A 449 19.21 -6.66 1.71
C THR A 449 20.71 -6.65 1.45
N GLU A 450 21.46 -5.65 1.93
CA GLU A 450 22.92 -5.67 1.90
C GLU A 450 23.44 -6.83 2.76
N GLU A 451 22.93 -7.01 3.98
CA GLU A 451 23.28 -8.18 4.81
C GLU A 451 22.94 -9.51 4.11
N ILE A 452 21.78 -9.59 3.45
CA ILE A 452 21.35 -10.77 2.68
C ILE A 452 22.28 -11.00 1.47
N VAL A 453 22.54 -9.97 0.67
CA VAL A 453 23.38 -10.06 -0.53
C VAL A 453 24.81 -10.39 -0.14
N GLU A 454 25.38 -9.80 0.90
CA GLU A 454 26.69 -10.19 1.44
C GLU A 454 26.72 -11.65 1.90
N SER A 455 25.62 -12.17 2.44
CA SER A 455 25.53 -13.58 2.83
C SER A 455 25.47 -14.54 1.62
N MET A 456 24.95 -14.06 0.47
CA MET A 456 24.72 -14.84 -0.76
C MET A 456 25.87 -14.70 -1.79
N ASP A 457 26.44 -13.51 -1.95
CA ASP A 457 27.48 -13.16 -2.91
C ASP A 457 28.86 -13.29 -2.24
N GLY A 458 29.43 -14.49 -2.29
CA GLY A 458 30.71 -14.81 -1.66
C GLY A 458 31.95 -14.20 -2.33
N SER A 459 31.83 -13.17 -3.19
CA SER A 459 32.98 -12.48 -3.77
C SER A 459 33.38 -11.28 -2.90
N GLY A 460 34.41 -11.46 -2.07
CA GLY A 460 34.93 -10.38 -1.24
C GLY A 460 36.12 -9.68 -1.89
N ASP A 461 36.04 -8.36 -2.02
CA ASP A 461 37.21 -7.51 -2.13
C ASP A 461 37.59 -7.10 -0.70
N ASP A 462 38.83 -7.35 -0.25
CA ASP A 462 39.29 -6.98 1.09
C ASP A 462 40.56 -6.11 1.01
N TYR A 463 40.69 -5.15 1.92
CA TYR A 463 41.80 -4.21 1.98
C TYR A 463 42.35 -4.11 3.40
N GLU A 464 43.66 -4.30 3.54
CA GLU A 464 44.34 -4.09 4.81
C GLU A 464 45.65 -3.32 4.68
N SER A 465 46.00 -2.59 5.74
CA SER A 465 47.22 -1.77 5.78
C SER A 465 47.97 -1.81 7.11
N SER A 466 49.29 -1.74 7.03
CA SER A 466 50.23 -1.74 8.15
C SER A 466 51.13 -0.50 8.15
N ASP A 467 52.24 -0.52 8.88
CA ASP A 467 53.10 0.67 9.08
C ASP A 467 53.80 1.13 7.78
N MET A 468 54.15 0.18 6.90
CA MET A 468 54.97 0.40 5.71
C MET A 468 54.45 -0.32 4.46
N MET A 469 53.28 -0.97 4.53
CA MET A 469 52.71 -1.76 3.44
C MET A 469 51.17 -1.79 3.50
N SER A 470 50.52 -1.88 2.36
CA SER A 470 49.09 -2.23 2.25
C SER A 470 48.89 -3.30 1.20
N MET A 471 47.77 -4.00 1.31
CA MET A 471 47.37 -5.05 0.39
C MET A 471 45.87 -4.96 0.17
N GLU A 472 45.47 -4.92 -1.10
CA GLU A 472 44.10 -5.13 -1.55
C GLU A 472 44.03 -6.49 -2.24
N MET A 473 43.02 -7.29 -1.94
CA MET A 473 42.77 -8.59 -2.55
C MET A 473 41.40 -8.60 -3.20
N ASN A 474 41.38 -8.77 -4.52
CA ASN A 474 40.17 -8.83 -5.32
C ASN A 474 40.02 -10.25 -5.90
N VAL A 475 38.87 -10.90 -5.68
CA VAL A 475 38.65 -12.30 -6.07
C VAL A 475 37.67 -12.37 -7.24
N GLY A 476 38.18 -12.70 -8.43
CA GLY A 476 37.34 -12.96 -9.59
C GLY A 476 36.93 -14.43 -9.73
N SER A 477 37.84 -15.36 -9.43
CA SER A 477 37.59 -16.82 -9.45
C SER A 477 38.73 -17.58 -8.75
N GLN A 478 38.66 -18.91 -8.64
CA GLN A 478 39.77 -19.75 -8.17
C GLN A 478 41.08 -19.53 -8.95
N GLU A 479 40.98 -19.19 -10.24
CA GLU A 479 42.14 -18.96 -11.11
C GLU A 479 42.59 -17.49 -11.14
N GLU A 480 41.82 -16.57 -10.55
CA GLU A 480 42.01 -15.13 -10.65
C GLU A 480 41.79 -14.45 -9.29
N ILE A 481 42.78 -14.61 -8.39
CA ILE A 481 42.89 -13.80 -7.16
C ILE A 481 43.92 -12.72 -7.44
N GLN A 482 43.48 -11.47 -7.58
CA GLN A 482 44.34 -10.32 -7.83
C GLN A 482 44.74 -9.67 -6.51
N LEU A 483 46.02 -9.35 -6.36
CA LEU A 483 46.57 -8.62 -5.22
C LEU A 483 47.21 -7.32 -5.69
N GLU A 484 46.77 -6.19 -5.13
CA GLU A 484 47.48 -4.92 -5.22
C GLU A 484 48.31 -4.73 -3.95
N LEU A 485 49.62 -4.60 -4.10
CA LEU A 485 50.54 -4.43 -2.97
C LEU A 485 51.28 -3.10 -3.10
N GLN A 486 51.14 -2.27 -2.07
CA GLN A 486 51.86 -1.01 -1.98
C GLN A 486 52.80 -1.04 -0.80
N ALA A 487 54.04 -0.57 -0.98
CA ALA A 487 55.04 -0.46 0.09
C ALA A 487 55.70 0.91 0.08
N TRP A 488 55.84 1.54 1.25
CA TRP A 488 56.38 2.90 1.39
C TRP A 488 57.47 3.00 2.46
N ASP A 489 58.07 4.18 2.58
CA ASP A 489 59.17 4.49 3.51
C ASP A 489 60.41 3.56 3.35
N LEU A 490 60.67 3.10 2.13
CA LEU A 490 61.80 2.21 1.82
C LEU A 490 63.12 3.00 1.72
N ASP A 491 64.23 2.46 2.25
CA ASP A 491 65.55 3.07 2.04
C ASP A 491 66.04 2.74 0.63
N TYR A 492 66.19 3.77 -0.19
CA TYR A 492 66.68 3.70 -1.56
C TYR A 492 67.99 2.89 -1.75
N ASN A 493 68.82 2.78 -0.69
CA ASN A 493 70.08 2.05 -0.72
C ASN A 493 69.97 0.58 -0.29
N ASN A 494 68.83 0.17 0.25
CA ASN A 494 68.54 -1.21 0.61
C ASN A 494 67.72 -1.86 -0.52
N ASN A 495 67.72 -3.19 -0.53
CA ASN A 495 66.81 -3.96 -1.36
C ASN A 495 65.82 -4.65 -0.41
N TYR A 496 64.57 -4.73 -0.84
CA TYR A 496 63.50 -5.36 -0.09
C TYR A 496 62.92 -6.51 -0.91
N GLU A 497 62.29 -7.46 -0.23
CA GLU A 497 61.59 -8.59 -0.84
C GLU A 497 60.23 -8.73 -0.14
N VAL A 498 59.15 -8.73 -0.92
CA VAL A 498 57.80 -9.03 -0.44
C VAL A 498 57.56 -10.51 -0.70
N ASN A 499 57.20 -11.26 0.34
CA ASN A 499 56.82 -12.67 0.24
C ASN A 499 55.34 -12.81 0.59
N MET A 500 54.57 -13.43 -0.28
CA MET A 500 53.13 -13.64 -0.13
C MET A 500 52.84 -15.13 0.01
N VAL A 501 51.92 -15.47 0.91
CA VAL A 501 51.47 -16.84 1.13
C VAL A 501 49.94 -16.82 1.21
N LEU A 502 49.29 -17.49 0.27
CA LEU A 502 47.84 -17.73 0.29
C LEU A 502 47.57 -19.03 1.05
N VAL A 503 46.67 -18.98 2.03
CA VAL A 503 46.31 -20.10 2.90
C VAL A 503 44.79 -20.21 2.96
N ASP A 504 44.26 -21.42 2.83
CA ASP A 504 42.83 -21.69 3.00
C ASP A 504 42.41 -21.77 4.48
N SER A 505 41.10 -21.88 4.73
CA SER A 505 40.50 -22.03 6.06
C SER A 505 40.99 -23.26 6.85
N ASP A 506 41.51 -24.29 6.17
CA ASP A 506 42.10 -25.49 6.80
C ASP A 506 43.58 -25.29 7.18
N GLY A 507 44.16 -24.12 6.89
CA GLY A 507 45.56 -23.79 7.15
C GLY A 507 46.52 -24.41 6.13
N ILE A 508 46.03 -24.81 4.96
CA ILE A 508 46.82 -25.37 3.86
C ILE A 508 47.24 -24.24 2.93
N THR A 509 48.54 -24.15 2.64
CA THR A 509 49.06 -23.19 1.66
C THR A 509 48.61 -23.56 0.26
N GLN A 510 47.85 -22.67 -0.38
CA GLN A 510 47.33 -22.83 -1.73
C GLN A 510 48.33 -22.32 -2.77
N ASP A 511 48.91 -21.13 -2.54
CA ASP A 511 49.87 -20.51 -3.45
C ASP A 511 50.89 -19.62 -2.70
N THR A 512 52.01 -19.31 -3.35
CA THR A 512 53.05 -18.42 -2.80
C THR A 512 53.67 -17.57 -3.91
N GLY A 513 53.83 -16.27 -3.63
CA GLY A 513 54.48 -15.32 -4.53
C GLY A 513 55.65 -14.63 -3.86
N SER A 514 56.60 -14.12 -4.64
CA SER A 514 57.54 -13.11 -4.14
C SER A 514 58.11 -12.23 -5.24
N TYR A 515 58.42 -10.99 -4.90
CA TYR A 515 59.11 -10.06 -5.78
C TYR A 515 60.07 -9.15 -4.99
N VAL A 516 61.00 -8.52 -5.72
CA VAL A 516 62.11 -7.76 -5.14
C VAL A 516 61.98 -6.28 -5.52
N ILE A 517 62.04 -5.43 -4.50
CA ILE A 517 61.98 -3.98 -4.62
C ILE A 517 63.40 -3.42 -4.48
N SER A 518 63.81 -2.52 -5.36
CA SER A 518 65.18 -1.97 -5.34
C SER A 518 65.26 -0.59 -5.98
N ASN A 519 66.08 0.29 -5.40
CA ASN A 519 66.31 1.67 -5.89
C ASN A 519 65.03 2.51 -5.95
N THR A 520 64.13 2.35 -4.97
CA THR A 520 62.94 3.17 -4.81
C THR A 520 62.62 3.34 -3.32
N ASP A 521 61.91 4.39 -2.97
CA ASP A 521 61.36 4.68 -1.64
C ASP A 521 59.86 4.34 -1.52
N TYR A 522 59.22 4.05 -2.66
CA TYR A 522 57.83 3.61 -2.79
C TYR A 522 57.71 2.57 -3.91
N ASP A 523 56.88 1.56 -3.72
CA ASP A 523 56.62 0.51 -4.70
C ASP A 523 55.13 0.17 -4.71
N ASP A 524 54.63 -0.15 -5.90
CA ASP A 524 53.23 -0.47 -6.20
C ASP A 524 53.27 -1.54 -7.29
N GLU A 525 52.82 -2.75 -6.96
CA GLU A 525 52.89 -3.93 -7.82
C GLU A 525 51.60 -4.74 -7.71
N TRP A 526 51.19 -5.29 -8.86
CA TRP A 526 50.05 -6.19 -8.96
C TRP A 526 50.54 -7.62 -9.17
N THR A 527 49.93 -8.58 -8.47
CA THR A 527 50.19 -10.00 -8.70
C THR A 527 48.89 -10.80 -8.72
N GLU A 528 48.92 -11.93 -9.40
CA GLU A 528 47.83 -12.90 -9.39
C GLU A 528 48.26 -14.14 -8.59
N MET A 529 47.32 -14.71 -7.85
CA MET A 529 47.43 -16.01 -7.19
C MET A 529 46.24 -16.88 -7.60
N SER A 530 46.35 -18.19 -7.34
CA SER A 530 45.26 -19.13 -7.64
C SER A 530 45.07 -20.13 -6.49
N THR A 531 43.85 -20.63 -6.32
CA THR A 531 43.52 -21.65 -5.32
C THR A 531 42.83 -22.84 -5.98
N SER A 532 42.79 -23.96 -5.26
CA SER A 532 42.02 -25.16 -5.67
C SER A 532 40.90 -25.51 -4.69
N SER A 533 40.72 -24.69 -3.66
CA SER A 533 39.67 -24.81 -2.63
C SER A 533 38.74 -23.60 -2.68
N TRP A 534 37.51 -23.80 -2.23
CA TRP A 534 36.51 -22.74 -2.02
C TRP A 534 36.50 -22.30 -0.54
N GLY A 535 35.83 -21.20 -0.23
CA GLY A 535 35.69 -20.67 1.14
C GLY A 535 36.72 -19.60 1.50
N GLU A 536 36.90 -19.32 2.79
CA GLU A 536 37.80 -18.27 3.28
C GLU A 536 39.27 -18.57 2.96
N HIS A 537 39.95 -17.61 2.34
CA HIS A 537 41.38 -17.65 2.07
C HIS A 537 42.05 -16.37 2.56
N CYS A 538 43.15 -16.53 3.27
CA CYS A 538 43.96 -15.42 3.77
C CYS A 538 45.28 -15.34 3.02
N VAL A 539 45.66 -14.14 2.59
CA VAL A 539 47.00 -13.86 2.10
C VAL A 539 47.78 -13.15 3.19
N THR A 540 48.94 -13.70 3.56
CA THR A 540 49.91 -12.99 4.39
C THR A 540 51.05 -12.47 3.51
N ALA A 541 51.23 -11.15 3.45
CA ALA A 541 52.36 -10.51 2.78
C ALA A 541 53.40 -10.02 3.80
N GLN A 542 54.67 -10.36 3.58
CA GLN A 542 55.78 -10.02 4.47
C GLN A 542 56.87 -9.23 3.73
N LEU A 543 57.08 -7.99 4.16
CA LEU A 543 58.13 -7.11 3.66
C LEU A 543 59.44 -7.35 4.44
N LYS A 544 60.49 -7.76 3.71
CA LYS A 544 61.80 -8.07 4.27
C LYS A 544 62.90 -7.21 3.64
N ASP A 545 63.63 -6.48 4.48
CA ASP A 545 64.90 -5.86 4.08
C ASP A 545 65.95 -6.95 3.94
N ILE A 546 66.27 -7.31 2.70
CA ILE A 546 67.24 -8.35 2.38
C ILE A 546 68.69 -7.86 2.49
N THR A 547 68.92 -6.54 2.50
CA THR A 547 70.24 -5.94 2.74
C THR A 547 70.66 -6.11 4.20
N ASN A 548 69.73 -5.89 5.13
CA ASN A 548 69.96 -6.03 6.58
C ASN A 548 69.47 -7.36 7.15
N ASN A 549 68.81 -8.17 6.32
CA ASN A 549 68.22 -9.47 6.65
C ASN A 549 67.26 -9.38 7.86
N GLN A 550 66.32 -8.45 7.79
CA GLN A 550 65.31 -8.18 8.81
C GLN A 550 63.93 -8.10 8.17
N ILE A 551 62.92 -8.72 8.81
CA ILE A 551 61.51 -8.49 8.47
C ILE A 551 61.14 -7.12 9.02
N VAL A 552 60.63 -6.28 8.14
CA VAL A 552 60.34 -4.87 8.44
C VAL A 552 58.86 -4.70 8.70
N ASP A 553 58.01 -5.40 7.94
CA ASP A 553 56.56 -5.30 8.11
C ASP A 553 55.83 -6.57 7.64
N THR A 554 54.57 -6.74 8.04
CA THR A 554 53.70 -7.85 7.62
C THR A 554 52.24 -7.40 7.68
N VAL A 555 51.49 -7.69 6.61
CA VAL A 555 50.04 -7.45 6.50
C VAL A 555 49.34 -8.75 6.11
N GLU A 556 48.10 -8.91 6.53
CA GLU A 556 47.26 -10.07 6.22
C GLU A 556 45.86 -9.56 5.87
N THR A 557 45.26 -10.11 4.81
CA THR A 557 43.90 -9.83 4.34
C THR A 557 43.23 -11.16 4.04
N CYS A 558 41.93 -11.28 4.27
CA CYS A 558 41.20 -12.52 4.09
C CYS A 558 39.91 -12.26 3.33
N THR A 559 39.60 -13.11 2.37
CA THR A 559 38.37 -13.02 1.59
C THR A 559 37.86 -14.40 1.20
N GLU A 560 36.57 -14.50 0.95
CA GLU A 560 35.92 -15.72 0.49
C GLU A 560 36.13 -15.90 -1.01
N VAL A 561 36.47 -17.13 -1.41
CA VAL A 561 36.49 -17.55 -2.81
C VAL A 561 35.18 -18.28 -3.06
N ALA A 562 34.20 -17.54 -3.63
CA ALA A 562 32.85 -18.01 -3.91
C ALA A 562 32.86 -19.20 -4.88
N GLN A 563 32.10 -20.25 -4.56
CA GLN A 563 31.87 -21.37 -5.47
C GLN A 563 30.88 -20.97 -6.57
N ASP A 564 31.24 -21.19 -7.84
CA ASP A 564 30.28 -21.07 -8.94
C ASP A 564 29.15 -22.11 -8.77
N PRO A 565 27.87 -21.75 -9.03
CA PRO A 565 26.77 -22.71 -8.98
C PRO A 565 27.00 -23.83 -10.00
N GLU A 566 27.33 -25.02 -9.53
CA GLU A 566 27.42 -26.22 -10.34
C GLU A 566 26.14 -27.05 -10.09
N PRO A 567 25.17 -27.04 -11.02
CA PRO A 567 23.97 -27.85 -10.86
C PRO A 567 24.36 -29.31 -10.72
N SER A 568 23.76 -29.99 -9.76
CA SER A 568 23.99 -31.40 -9.50
C SER A 568 23.61 -32.26 -10.72
N ASP A 569 24.14 -33.48 -10.78
CA ASP A 569 23.69 -34.48 -11.76
C ASP A 569 22.16 -34.68 -11.67
N LEU A 570 21.56 -34.53 -10.48
CA LEU A 570 20.12 -34.64 -10.28
C LEU A 570 19.37 -33.48 -10.98
N VAL A 571 19.79 -32.23 -10.80
CA VAL A 571 19.19 -31.07 -11.52
C VAL A 571 19.29 -31.26 -13.03
N ILE A 572 20.44 -31.72 -13.52
CA ILE A 572 20.64 -31.97 -14.95
C ILE A 572 19.68 -33.07 -15.44
N ASP A 573 19.58 -34.19 -14.72
CA ASP A 573 18.67 -35.29 -15.05
C ASP A 573 17.20 -34.82 -15.07
N ILE A 574 16.78 -33.97 -14.11
CA ILE A 574 15.43 -33.37 -14.09
C ILE A 574 15.18 -32.51 -15.34
N ILE A 575 16.09 -31.59 -15.67
CA ILE A 575 15.95 -30.70 -16.84
C ILE A 575 15.93 -31.49 -18.15
N GLU A 576 16.78 -32.51 -18.28
CA GLU A 576 16.80 -33.41 -19.44
C GLU A 576 15.49 -34.22 -19.53
N GLY A 577 15.00 -34.72 -18.39
CA GLY A 577 13.71 -35.40 -18.28
C GLY A 577 12.57 -34.56 -18.84
N PHE A 578 12.40 -33.33 -18.33
CA PHE A 578 11.38 -32.38 -18.82
C PHE A 578 11.57 -31.99 -20.28
N THR A 579 12.81 -31.90 -20.75
CA THR A 579 13.12 -31.62 -22.16
C THR A 579 12.66 -32.72 -23.11
N ASP A 580 12.78 -33.98 -22.68
CA ASP A 580 12.48 -35.16 -23.48
C ASP A 580 11.05 -35.69 -23.24
N SER A 581 10.29 -35.05 -22.36
CA SER A 581 8.94 -35.45 -21.95
C SER A 581 7.86 -35.05 -22.95
N THR A 582 6.63 -35.44 -22.64
CA THR A 582 5.41 -35.09 -23.38
C THR A 582 4.79 -33.77 -22.93
N LEU A 583 5.42 -33.06 -21.98
CA LEU A 583 4.90 -31.84 -21.37
C LEU A 583 4.43 -30.80 -22.38
N GLU A 584 5.19 -30.59 -23.47
CA GLU A 584 4.81 -29.63 -24.51
C GLU A 584 3.42 -29.92 -25.10
N ASN A 585 3.12 -31.20 -25.39
CA ASN A 585 1.81 -31.58 -25.92
C ASN A 585 0.73 -31.52 -24.84
N VAL A 586 1.08 -31.80 -23.59
CA VAL A 586 0.15 -31.73 -22.45
C VAL A 586 -0.29 -30.28 -22.22
N LEU A 587 0.66 -29.33 -22.19
CA LEU A 587 0.35 -27.91 -22.07
C LEU A 587 -0.39 -27.35 -23.28
N GLU A 588 -0.11 -27.86 -24.49
CA GLU A 588 -0.89 -27.51 -25.70
C GLU A 588 -2.34 -27.99 -25.56
N ASN A 589 -2.57 -29.24 -25.13
CA ASN A 589 -3.92 -29.76 -24.90
C ASN A 589 -4.65 -29.00 -23.77
N PHE A 590 -3.96 -28.70 -22.67
CA PHE A 590 -4.51 -27.90 -21.58
C PHE A 590 -4.96 -26.53 -22.10
N GLY A 591 -4.10 -25.84 -22.86
CA GLY A 591 -4.43 -24.55 -23.47
C GLY A 591 -5.60 -24.60 -24.44
N GLU A 592 -5.68 -25.63 -25.30
CA GLU A 592 -6.81 -25.83 -26.22
C GLU A 592 -8.13 -26.09 -25.48
N ASN A 593 -8.10 -26.90 -24.41
CA ASN A 593 -9.28 -27.19 -23.58
C ASN A 593 -9.72 -25.96 -22.81
N LEU A 594 -8.76 -25.21 -22.26
CA LEU A 594 -8.99 -23.97 -21.53
C LEU A 594 -9.62 -22.91 -22.44
N GLU A 595 -9.04 -22.67 -23.63
CA GLU A 595 -9.62 -21.75 -24.62
C GLU A 595 -11.05 -22.16 -24.99
N TYR A 596 -11.31 -23.45 -25.20
CA TYR A 596 -12.63 -23.95 -25.54
C TYR A 596 -13.66 -23.78 -24.41
N ARG A 597 -13.28 -23.99 -23.15
CA ARG A 597 -14.20 -23.83 -22.01
C ARG A 597 -14.43 -22.36 -21.66
N LEU A 598 -13.39 -21.54 -21.77
CA LEU A 598 -13.49 -20.13 -21.46
C LEU A 598 -14.16 -19.30 -22.58
N GLU A 599 -14.39 -19.87 -23.77
CA GLU A 599 -14.98 -19.14 -24.91
C GLU A 599 -16.40 -18.62 -24.65
N ASP A 600 -17.13 -19.28 -23.76
CA ASP A 600 -18.54 -18.98 -23.45
C ASP A 600 -18.69 -18.01 -22.25
N TYR A 601 -17.62 -17.72 -21.51
CA TYR A 601 -17.64 -16.72 -20.44
C TYR A 601 -17.46 -15.31 -21.03
N GLU A 602 -18.48 -14.47 -20.85
CA GLU A 602 -18.45 -13.07 -21.24
C GLU A 602 -18.94 -12.25 -20.04
N ALA A 603 -18.15 -11.25 -19.64
CA ALA A 603 -18.55 -10.36 -18.55
C ALA A 603 -19.79 -9.56 -18.97
N ASP A 604 -20.85 -9.67 -18.17
CA ASP A 604 -22.11 -8.97 -18.33
C ASP A 604 -22.32 -8.07 -17.10
N PHE A 605 -21.85 -6.83 -17.20
CA PHE A 605 -22.00 -5.86 -16.13
C PHE A 605 -23.43 -5.34 -16.08
N PRO A 606 -24.10 -5.33 -14.90
CA PRO A 606 -25.48 -4.88 -14.78
C PRO A 606 -25.64 -3.36 -14.98
N TYR A 607 -24.54 -2.62 -14.87
CA TYR A 607 -24.48 -1.16 -14.97
C TYR A 607 -23.34 -0.74 -15.90
N ASP A 608 -23.55 0.31 -16.70
CA ASP A 608 -22.54 0.89 -17.60
C ASP A 608 -22.07 2.28 -17.18
N ASP A 609 -22.76 2.89 -16.22
CA ASP A 609 -22.38 4.18 -15.65
C ASP A 609 -22.76 4.25 -14.17
N GLY A 610 -22.00 5.03 -13.42
CA GLY A 610 -22.13 5.16 -11.98
C GLY A 610 -21.49 6.43 -11.46
N GLU A 611 -22.15 7.07 -10.50
CA GLU A 611 -21.69 8.30 -9.89
C GLU A 611 -21.78 8.20 -8.36
N MET A 612 -20.78 8.76 -7.67
CA MET A 612 -20.79 8.88 -6.23
C MET A 612 -20.98 10.35 -5.84
N TYR A 613 -21.93 10.59 -4.94
CA TYR A 613 -22.25 11.92 -4.45
C TYR A 613 -22.14 11.97 -2.94
N ILE A 614 -21.71 13.12 -2.44
CA ILE A 614 -21.90 13.49 -1.04
C ILE A 614 -23.30 14.08 -0.88
N LEU A 615 -23.95 13.80 0.25
CA LEU A 615 -25.28 14.28 0.58
C LEU A 615 -25.14 15.48 1.54
N TRP A 616 -25.50 16.66 1.05
CA TRP A 616 -25.34 17.93 1.75
C TRP A 616 -26.67 18.44 2.31
N ASP A 617 -26.71 18.71 3.61
CA ASP A 617 -27.83 19.41 4.26
C ASP A 617 -27.56 20.91 4.33
N SER A 618 -28.17 21.67 3.41
CA SER A 618 -28.09 23.14 3.38
C SER A 618 -28.74 23.86 4.57
N THR A 619 -29.55 23.16 5.39
CA THR A 619 -30.14 23.76 6.58
C THR A 619 -29.10 23.91 7.69
N ASN A 620 -28.26 22.88 7.85
CA ASN A 620 -27.23 22.81 8.89
C ASN A 620 -25.82 23.05 8.35
N ASN A 621 -25.67 23.17 7.02
CA ASN A 621 -24.39 23.31 6.30
C ASN A 621 -23.42 22.18 6.64
N MET A 622 -23.87 20.93 6.52
CA MET A 622 -23.03 19.79 6.83
C MET A 622 -23.29 18.61 5.91
N VAL A 623 -22.30 17.72 5.83
CA VAL A 623 -22.42 16.42 5.19
C VAL A 623 -23.26 15.52 6.08
N VAL A 624 -24.24 14.82 5.50
CA VAL A 624 -25.13 13.88 6.22
C VAL A 624 -25.10 12.46 5.65
N GLY A 625 -24.22 12.20 4.68
CA GLY A 625 -24.03 10.89 4.09
C GLY A 625 -23.37 10.94 2.72
N PHE A 626 -23.27 9.79 2.09
CA PHE A 626 -22.87 9.65 0.69
C PHE A 626 -23.79 8.66 0.00
N GLN A 627 -23.77 8.69 -1.33
CA GLN A 627 -24.61 7.84 -2.16
C GLN A 627 -23.88 7.49 -3.46
N MET A 628 -23.78 6.20 -3.74
CA MET A 628 -23.40 5.69 -5.06
C MET A 628 -24.67 5.35 -5.83
N VAL A 629 -24.85 5.99 -6.98
CA VAL A 629 -25.94 5.70 -7.91
C VAL A 629 -25.39 5.09 -9.20
N VAL A 630 -26.16 4.20 -9.80
CA VAL A 630 -25.81 3.46 -11.00
C VAL A 630 -26.95 3.47 -12.00
N THR A 631 -26.63 3.34 -13.28
CA THR A 631 -27.62 3.23 -14.36
C THR A 631 -27.21 2.16 -15.37
N SER A 632 -28.19 1.71 -16.15
CA SER A 632 -27.98 0.87 -17.32
C SER A 632 -28.53 1.56 -18.58
N ASP A 633 -27.89 1.36 -19.73
CA ASP A 633 -28.17 1.92 -21.06
C ASP A 633 -29.60 1.63 -21.53
N ASP A 634 -30.14 0.48 -21.09
CA ASP A 634 -31.51 0.05 -21.38
C ASP A 634 -32.56 0.78 -20.53
N SER A 635 -32.12 1.53 -19.52
CA SER A 635 -32.95 2.32 -18.61
C SER A 635 -32.59 3.82 -18.73
N ASN A 636 -33.58 4.70 -18.51
CA ASN A 636 -33.28 6.12 -18.26
C ASN A 636 -33.42 6.40 -16.76
N LEU A 637 -33.14 5.41 -15.92
CA LEU A 637 -33.39 5.43 -14.49
C LEU A 637 -32.08 5.16 -13.76
N TRP A 638 -31.76 6.07 -12.85
CA TRP A 638 -30.68 5.89 -11.90
C TRP A 638 -31.20 5.19 -10.65
N TYR A 639 -30.36 4.35 -10.05
CA TYR A 639 -30.67 3.55 -8.87
C TYR A 639 -29.59 3.73 -7.82
N THR A 640 -29.96 3.70 -6.54
CA THR A 640 -28.99 3.67 -5.44
C THR A 640 -28.37 2.28 -5.33
N LEU A 641 -27.05 2.18 -5.51
CA LEU A 641 -26.27 0.97 -5.24
C LEU A 641 -25.83 0.93 -3.77
N VAL A 642 -25.32 2.05 -3.26
CA VAL A 642 -24.91 2.23 -1.85
C VAL A 642 -25.40 3.59 -1.38
N GLY A 643 -25.96 3.68 -0.19
CA GLY A 643 -26.44 4.94 0.37
C GLY A 643 -27.75 4.80 1.15
N PRO A 644 -28.29 5.92 1.66
CA PRO A 644 -29.55 5.91 2.38
C PRO A 644 -30.74 5.70 1.42
N GLU A 645 -31.88 5.29 1.98
CA GLU A 645 -33.14 5.27 1.22
C GLU A 645 -33.49 6.68 0.74
N SER A 646 -33.68 6.83 -0.58
CA SER A 646 -33.97 8.09 -1.26
C SER A 646 -35.34 8.07 -1.96
N ASP A 647 -35.99 9.22 -2.09
CA ASP A 647 -37.19 9.37 -2.92
C ASP A 647 -36.90 9.69 -4.40
N SER A 648 -35.66 10.05 -4.72
CA SER A 648 -35.19 10.35 -6.07
C SER A 648 -34.74 9.09 -6.82
N TYR A 649 -34.12 8.14 -6.12
CA TYR A 649 -33.54 6.93 -6.69
C TYR A 649 -34.11 5.68 -5.99
N GLY A 650 -34.49 4.66 -6.78
CA GLY A 650 -34.88 3.35 -6.23
C GLY A 650 -33.68 2.45 -6.01
N ASP A 651 -33.88 1.31 -5.35
CA ASP A 651 -32.81 0.33 -5.11
C ASP A 651 -32.29 -0.29 -6.41
N ALA A 652 -30.97 -0.48 -6.49
CA ALA A 652 -30.30 -1.12 -7.61
C ALA A 652 -30.81 -2.56 -7.83
N PRO A 653 -31.18 -2.97 -9.06
CA PRO A 653 -31.70 -4.30 -9.33
C PRO A 653 -30.74 -5.46 -8.98
N SER A 654 -29.45 -5.23 -9.15
CA SER A 654 -28.34 -6.08 -8.71
C SER A 654 -27.58 -5.35 -7.60
N PRO A 655 -27.88 -5.62 -6.31
CA PRO A 655 -27.19 -4.98 -5.20
C PRO A 655 -25.79 -5.57 -4.99
N VAL A 656 -24.94 -4.82 -4.29
CA VAL A 656 -23.71 -5.32 -3.66
C VAL A 656 -23.93 -5.48 -2.16
N SER A 657 -23.16 -6.35 -1.51
CA SER A 657 -23.32 -6.75 -0.12
C SER A 657 -22.73 -5.73 0.86
N ILE A 658 -22.95 -4.44 0.61
CA ILE A 658 -22.56 -3.34 1.50
C ILE A 658 -23.75 -2.97 2.39
N THR A 659 -23.52 -2.96 3.70
CA THR A 659 -24.48 -2.47 4.68
C THR A 659 -24.25 -0.98 4.91
N TYR A 660 -25.23 -0.13 4.59
CA TYR A 660 -25.17 1.31 4.86
C TYR A 660 -25.84 1.65 6.20
N PHE A 661 -25.16 2.45 7.03
CA PHE A 661 -25.66 2.91 8.31
C PHE A 661 -25.96 4.40 8.28
N SER A 662 -27.03 4.81 8.96
CA SER A 662 -27.37 6.22 9.17
C SER A 662 -27.98 6.45 10.55
N GLY A 663 -27.73 7.64 11.11
CA GLY A 663 -28.27 8.06 12.39
C GLY A 663 -27.89 7.10 13.52
N GLN A 664 -28.88 6.64 14.29
CA GLN A 664 -28.66 5.74 15.43
C GLN A 664 -28.00 4.40 15.05
N GLN A 665 -28.15 3.94 13.81
CA GLN A 665 -27.48 2.70 13.37
C GLN A 665 -25.97 2.91 13.24
N ALA A 666 -25.55 4.06 12.71
CA ALA A 666 -24.14 4.40 12.57
C ALA A 666 -23.49 4.61 13.94
N ILE A 667 -24.15 5.30 14.86
CA ILE A 667 -23.66 5.48 16.26
C ILE A 667 -23.52 4.13 16.97
N ALA A 668 -24.48 3.22 16.77
CA ALA A 668 -24.40 1.89 17.35
C ALA A 668 -23.24 1.09 16.75
N GLN A 669 -23.05 1.18 15.42
CA GLN A 669 -21.96 0.52 14.72
C GLN A 669 -20.60 1.01 15.20
N GLU A 670 -20.39 2.34 15.27
CA GLU A 670 -19.16 2.93 15.79
C GLU A 670 -18.86 2.43 17.21
N ALA A 671 -19.86 2.42 18.10
CA ALA A 671 -19.69 1.93 19.45
C ALA A 671 -19.39 0.41 19.54
N ASP A 672 -19.84 -0.37 18.56
CA ASP A 672 -19.57 -1.80 18.47
C ASP A 672 -18.13 -2.07 17.98
N ILE A 673 -17.62 -1.28 17.02
CA ILE A 673 -16.30 -1.49 16.40
C ILE A 673 -15.15 -0.65 17.01
N ALA A 674 -15.45 0.33 17.88
CA ALA A 674 -14.46 1.28 18.37
C ALA A 674 -13.25 0.61 19.06
N ASP A 675 -13.48 -0.49 19.78
CA ASP A 675 -12.42 -1.22 20.49
C ASP A 675 -11.78 -2.34 19.64
N ASP A 676 -12.33 -2.65 18.47
CA ASP A 676 -11.83 -3.70 17.59
C ASP A 676 -10.55 -3.23 16.92
N SER A 677 -9.42 -3.86 17.22
CA SER A 677 -8.12 -3.37 16.77
C SER A 677 -7.15 -4.46 16.33
N THR A 678 -7.51 -5.73 16.56
CA THR A 678 -6.73 -6.91 16.20
C THR A 678 -7.46 -7.73 15.15
N LEU A 679 -6.71 -8.59 14.43
CA LEU A 679 -7.30 -9.48 13.43
C LEU A 679 -8.43 -10.35 14.04
N GLU A 680 -8.25 -10.83 15.27
CA GLU A 680 -9.22 -11.70 15.95
C GLU A 680 -10.51 -10.98 16.38
N ASP A 681 -10.46 -9.65 16.51
CA ASP A 681 -11.64 -8.83 16.76
C ASP A 681 -12.40 -8.55 15.44
N LEU A 682 -11.64 -8.32 14.35
CA LEU A 682 -12.15 -7.85 13.06
C LEU A 682 -12.59 -8.96 12.10
N VAL A 683 -12.11 -10.18 12.33
CA VAL A 683 -12.41 -11.37 11.53
C VAL A 683 -13.09 -12.41 12.41
N ASP A 684 -14.28 -12.88 11.99
CA ASP A 684 -14.89 -14.05 12.63
C ASP A 684 -14.16 -15.32 12.20
N LEU A 685 -13.12 -15.69 12.95
CA LEU A 685 -12.33 -16.91 12.72
C LEU A 685 -13.17 -18.20 12.76
N SER A 686 -14.41 -18.17 13.26
CA SER A 686 -15.32 -19.34 13.20
C SER A 686 -16.04 -19.47 11.86
N GLN A 687 -16.04 -18.41 11.05
CA GLN A 687 -16.52 -18.42 9.66
C GLN A 687 -15.40 -18.74 8.67
N HIS A 688 -14.14 -18.49 9.00
CA HIS A 688 -12.99 -18.84 8.17
C HIS A 688 -12.74 -20.34 8.16
N ASN A 689 -13.29 -21.04 7.16
CA ASN A 689 -13.28 -22.49 7.11
C ASN A 689 -12.12 -23.00 6.23
N ASN A 690 -10.92 -23.00 6.78
CA ASN A 690 -9.76 -23.56 6.08
C ASN A 690 -9.63 -25.10 6.20
N GLU A 691 -10.56 -25.81 6.88
CA GLU A 691 -10.40 -27.25 7.16
C GLU A 691 -10.19 -28.06 5.87
N ILE A 692 -10.87 -27.68 4.78
CA ILE A 692 -10.73 -28.34 3.47
C ILE A 692 -9.37 -28.04 2.84
N ILE A 693 -8.86 -26.82 3.00
CA ILE A 693 -7.55 -26.40 2.51
C ILE A 693 -6.45 -27.15 3.25
N GLU A 694 -6.49 -27.13 4.59
CA GLU A 694 -5.54 -27.86 5.43
C GLU A 694 -5.58 -29.37 5.18
N GLU A 695 -6.76 -29.98 5.07
CA GLU A 695 -6.89 -31.41 4.78
C GLU A 695 -6.31 -31.77 3.40
N ALA A 696 -6.55 -30.93 2.39
CA ALA A 696 -6.00 -31.15 1.04
C ALA A 696 -4.48 -31.01 1.01
N ILE A 697 -3.91 -30.01 1.69
CA ILE A 697 -2.45 -29.85 1.86
C ILE A 697 -1.89 -31.05 2.63
N GLU A 698 -2.50 -31.45 3.74
CA GLU A 698 -2.03 -32.61 4.51
C GLU A 698 -2.09 -33.92 3.71
N GLU A 699 -3.09 -34.08 2.84
CA GLU A 699 -3.23 -35.26 1.97
C GLU A 699 -2.16 -35.26 0.86
N SER A 700 -1.95 -34.14 0.17
CA SER A 700 -0.93 -34.04 -0.88
C SER A 700 0.48 -34.26 -0.34
N LEU A 701 0.79 -33.73 0.85
CA LEU A 701 2.10 -33.92 1.49
C LEU A 701 2.34 -35.35 2.01
N GLN A 702 1.27 -36.13 2.27
CA GLN A 702 1.42 -37.53 2.69
C GLN A 702 1.93 -38.43 1.56
N ASP A 703 1.52 -38.18 0.32
CA ASP A 703 2.01 -38.90 -0.86
C ASP A 703 3.45 -38.52 -1.25
N ASN A 704 3.91 -37.34 -0.80
CA ASN A 704 5.30 -36.85 -0.96
C ASN A 704 6.33 -37.54 -0.03
N SER A 705 5.93 -38.46 0.85
CA SER A 705 6.88 -39.20 1.71
C SER A 705 7.56 -40.35 0.94
N PRO A 706 8.91 -40.44 0.90
CA PRO A 706 9.60 -41.44 0.09
C PRO A 706 9.52 -42.84 0.72
N GLU A 707 8.38 -43.52 0.60
CA GLU A 707 8.24 -44.96 0.81
C GLU A 707 8.03 -45.71 -0.52
N ALA A 708 9.14 -45.93 -1.21
CA ALA A 708 9.47 -47.17 -1.94
C ALA A 708 8.36 -47.81 -2.81
N GLY A 709 8.32 -47.40 -4.09
CA GLY A 709 8.09 -48.24 -5.28
C GLY A 709 7.09 -49.41 -5.18
N GLY A 710 5.93 -49.24 -5.82
CA GLY A 710 5.04 -50.33 -6.22
C GLY A 710 3.78 -49.80 -6.91
N PRO A 711 3.26 -50.48 -7.95
CA PRO A 711 2.30 -49.89 -8.88
C PRO A 711 0.95 -49.63 -8.20
N ALA A 712 0.36 -48.45 -8.44
CA ALA A 712 -1.01 -48.13 -8.09
C ALA A 712 -1.97 -49.10 -8.82
N ASP A 713 -2.59 -50.00 -8.05
CA ASP A 713 -3.67 -50.87 -8.48
C ASP A 713 -4.96 -50.06 -8.39
N GLY A 714 -5.62 -49.84 -9.53
CA GLY A 714 -6.84 -49.04 -9.58
C GLY A 714 -7.96 -49.61 -8.70
N SER A 715 -8.55 -48.73 -7.89
CA SER A 715 -9.92 -48.86 -7.43
C SER A 715 -10.53 -47.47 -7.29
N GLY A 716 -11.37 -47.11 -8.26
CA GLY A 716 -12.16 -45.90 -8.16
C GLY A 716 -13.37 -46.03 -7.24
N ASP A 717 -14.01 -44.87 -7.11
CA ASP A 717 -15.37 -44.59 -6.66
C ASP A 717 -15.57 -44.57 -5.14
N GLU A 718 -15.48 -43.36 -4.55
CA GLU A 718 -16.56 -42.79 -3.73
C GLU A 718 -16.70 -41.28 -4.00
N THR A 719 -17.69 -40.95 -4.83
CA THR A 719 -18.60 -39.78 -4.75
C THR A 719 -18.21 -38.63 -3.80
N ALA A 720 -17.67 -37.54 -4.35
CA ALA A 720 -17.91 -36.20 -3.82
C ALA A 720 -19.39 -35.88 -4.04
N ALA A 721 -20.16 -35.82 -2.96
CA ALA A 721 -21.56 -35.45 -2.97
C ALA A 721 -21.71 -34.16 -2.17
N ASP A 722 -21.82 -33.05 -2.90
CA ASP A 722 -22.81 -31.97 -2.71
C ASP A 722 -23.38 -31.84 -1.28
N ASP A 723 -22.72 -31.03 -0.48
CA ASP A 723 -23.35 -30.07 0.42
C ASP A 723 -22.62 -28.72 0.36
N GLY A 724 -23.33 -27.72 -0.17
CA GLY A 724 -22.77 -26.41 -0.49
C GLY A 724 -22.36 -25.55 0.71
N SER A 725 -21.19 -24.96 0.55
CA SER A 725 -20.70 -23.64 1.01
C SER A 725 -19.29 -23.57 0.40
N GLY A 726 -19.08 -22.82 -0.67
CA GLY A 726 -18.66 -21.42 -0.55
C GLY A 726 -17.20 -21.42 -0.09
N LEU A 727 -16.29 -21.59 -1.05
CA LEU A 727 -14.83 -21.68 -0.90
C LEU A 727 -14.28 -21.60 -2.34
N LEU A 728 -14.03 -20.42 -2.93
CA LEU A 728 -13.00 -20.14 -3.96
C LEU A 728 -12.96 -18.62 -4.35
N PRO A 729 -12.07 -17.80 -3.76
CA PRO A 729 -11.87 -16.41 -4.19
C PRO A 729 -10.85 -16.14 -5.33
N PHE A 730 -10.24 -14.95 -5.31
CA PHE A 730 -9.92 -14.09 -6.45
C PHE A 730 -8.46 -14.19 -6.88
N VAL A 731 -8.13 -13.47 -7.95
CA VAL A 731 -6.75 -13.14 -8.26
C VAL A 731 -6.17 -12.18 -7.20
N SER A 732 -5.81 -12.69 -6.03
CA SER A 732 -5.01 -11.96 -5.05
C SER A 732 -3.66 -11.58 -5.69
N PRO A 733 -2.94 -10.58 -5.18
CA PRO A 733 -1.54 -10.34 -5.55
C PRO A 733 -0.71 -11.63 -5.49
N VAL A 734 -1.08 -12.52 -4.59
CA VAL A 734 -0.55 -13.87 -4.44
C VAL A 734 -0.96 -14.78 -5.59
N LEU A 735 -2.23 -14.88 -6.03
CA LEU A 735 -2.58 -15.64 -7.24
C LEU A 735 -1.90 -15.06 -8.50
N THR A 736 -1.70 -13.74 -8.56
CA THR A 736 -0.91 -13.08 -9.61
C THR A 736 0.55 -13.49 -9.53
N MET A 737 1.16 -13.47 -8.34
CA MET A 737 2.54 -13.90 -8.10
C MET A 737 2.72 -15.39 -8.36
N THR A 738 1.75 -16.23 -8.00
CA THR A 738 1.73 -17.68 -8.25
C THR A 738 1.53 -17.96 -9.74
N MET A 739 0.66 -17.23 -10.44
CA MET A 739 0.56 -17.28 -11.90
C MET A 739 1.87 -16.84 -12.57
N ILE A 740 2.54 -15.79 -12.06
CA ILE A 740 3.84 -15.32 -12.54
C ILE A 740 4.96 -16.32 -12.19
N ALA A 741 4.91 -16.97 -11.04
CA ALA A 741 5.87 -17.97 -10.57
C ALA A 741 5.73 -19.25 -11.36
N VAL A 742 4.51 -19.77 -11.55
CA VAL A 742 4.20 -20.91 -12.41
C VAL A 742 4.58 -20.59 -13.86
N ALA A 743 4.21 -19.42 -14.38
CA ALA A 743 4.62 -19.00 -15.74
C ALA A 743 6.15 -18.79 -15.84
N GLY A 744 6.81 -18.32 -14.78
CA GLY A 744 8.25 -18.05 -14.69
C GLY A 744 9.09 -19.31 -14.56
N ILE A 745 8.63 -20.30 -13.79
CA ILE A 745 9.22 -21.65 -13.68
C ILE A 745 9.07 -22.37 -15.03
N VAL A 746 7.89 -22.31 -15.66
CA VAL A 746 7.65 -22.90 -17.00
C VAL A 746 8.45 -22.18 -18.10
N ALA A 747 8.65 -20.86 -18.01
CA ALA A 747 9.44 -20.08 -18.97
C ALA A 747 10.97 -20.22 -18.77
N SER A 748 11.44 -20.35 -17.53
CA SER A 748 12.87 -20.53 -17.21
C SER A 748 13.39 -21.91 -17.62
N LEU A 749 12.55 -22.94 -17.56
CA LEU A 749 12.84 -24.26 -18.13
C LEU A 749 12.92 -24.24 -19.67
N ARG A 750 12.28 -23.27 -20.34
CA ARG A 750 12.42 -23.04 -21.80
C ARG A 750 13.67 -22.23 -22.19
N SER A 751 14.15 -21.31 -21.36
CA SER A 751 15.20 -20.34 -21.73
C SER A 751 16.64 -20.84 -21.56
N ARG A 752 16.88 -21.94 -20.82
CA ARG A 752 18.21 -22.59 -20.73
C ARG A 752 18.68 -23.30 -22.02
N LYS A 753 17.96 -23.11 -23.15
CA LYS A 753 18.24 -23.74 -24.45
C LYS A 753 18.77 -22.79 -25.55
N GLU A 754 19.08 -21.53 -25.24
CA GLU A 754 19.85 -20.66 -26.14
C GLU A 754 21.31 -20.47 -25.73
#